data_AF-A0A8S1H773-F1
#
_entry.id   AF-A0A8S1H773-F1
#
_cell.length_a   1.000
_cell.length_b   1.000
_cell.length_c   1.000
_cell.angle_alpha   90.00
_cell.angle_beta   90.00
_cell.angle_gamma   90.00
#
_symmetry.space_group_name_H-M   'P 1'
#
loop_
_entity.id
_entity.type
_entity.pdbx_description
1 polymer ?
#
loop_
_entity_poly.entity_id
_entity_poly.type
_entity_poly.pdbx_seq_one_letter_code
_entity_poly.pdbx_strand_id
1 'polypeptide(L)'
;MSVLPKDAAGFSDPAYWKNFFKQQKSPFEWYGDYDTLAPAVSKYLKVSDSIFQIGCGNSQLAAQLYENGYRNVRSIDVEDSVVKDQRVRNKERPGLTFDVGDATNMDAADESYSVVLDKGTMDALLPPDADEQTTLNVTRMLDEVCRVLQSGGRYLLVTLAQPHIVDLWVNYLYQKNQYILRVHKVENKASGFQMPVFVLVATKLRIAGAFKPPMEVCRSGSETMERVESVEGIKASIREEQELSQFIHHCSEKLADEASIDFQGDKPELGYRFRLYVVDRPTANKIGTFAAFIVPIGRDVEWIFASEKGRMALRLQCDVDRLVIVFLNRRQYYEGVQEIKAELGHFITLLDNREKDPGVFKLLSIGEVDIKRTLVGGTSEVNGKWEVEEVDVSGKTYRRLVFLSTLNLVQSEALTGEGKKGKKKILLDYLSCEFHQMMVAGLALLPHNPLAKTDQPLKFAVLGLGGGLLAAYLLRQFKQASVIGVELDHDVIKIAADFFSFPLSDPRMKVKCMNALDFIRDVSEAGPSEKCDAIFVDIAGSSDEIGLCCPTPQFLEPQVLEQMKKALKPKGALLINLVTRDDSISLRTKETVAGVFPTLHVLRSCEDVNEVLIGQSQLKDTPVAPQELTKKISRNLGSVNDIVDSLMRIHRFRL
;
A
#
# COMPACT_ATOMS: atom_id res chain seq x y z
N MET A 1 -2.88 38.56 -23.75
CA MET A 1 -1.57 38.06 -24.21
C MET A 1 -0.93 37.34 -23.03
N SER A 2 -0.23 36.23 -23.27
CA SER A 2 0.53 35.56 -22.21
C SER A 2 1.47 36.56 -21.55
N VAL A 3 1.39 36.69 -20.23
CA VAL A 3 2.24 37.54 -19.40
C VAL A 3 3.65 36.92 -19.26
N LEU A 4 3.77 35.62 -19.52
CA LEU A 4 4.99 34.84 -19.44
C LEU A 4 5.78 34.85 -20.77
N PRO A 5 7.13 34.81 -20.74
CA PRO A 5 7.96 34.65 -21.92
C PRO A 5 7.70 33.29 -22.60
N LYS A 6 8.21 33.12 -23.83
CA LYS A 6 8.01 31.88 -24.60
C LYS A 6 8.83 30.70 -24.06
N ASP A 7 9.95 30.98 -23.41
CA ASP A 7 10.87 30.03 -22.80
C ASP A 7 11.40 30.58 -21.46
N ALA A 8 11.99 29.70 -20.65
CA ALA A 8 12.51 30.07 -19.33
C ALA A 8 13.72 31.02 -19.41
N ALA A 9 14.52 30.92 -20.49
CA ALA A 9 15.66 31.80 -20.71
C ALA A 9 15.25 33.28 -20.87
N GLY A 10 14.04 33.54 -21.38
CA GLY A 10 13.51 34.91 -21.47
C GLY A 10 13.37 35.65 -20.12
N PHE A 11 13.34 34.94 -18.99
CA PHE A 11 13.29 35.59 -17.66
C PHE A 11 14.61 36.22 -17.22
N SER A 12 15.75 35.82 -17.81
CA SER A 12 17.05 36.42 -17.48
C SER A 12 17.38 37.66 -18.33
N ASP A 13 16.56 37.98 -19.34
CA ASP A 13 16.72 39.16 -20.20
C ASP A 13 16.12 40.43 -19.54
N PRO A 14 16.92 41.45 -19.23
CA PRO A 14 16.42 42.73 -18.71
C PRO A 14 15.37 43.39 -19.62
N ALA A 15 15.43 43.19 -20.94
CA ALA A 15 14.47 43.75 -21.88
C ALA A 15 13.06 43.14 -21.72
N TYR A 16 12.95 41.88 -21.30
CA TYR A 16 11.68 41.26 -20.97
C TYR A 16 11.01 41.99 -19.79
N TRP A 17 11.74 42.18 -18.68
CA TRP A 17 11.21 42.84 -17.48
C TRP A 17 10.79 44.28 -17.74
N LYS A 18 11.59 45.03 -18.50
CA LYS A 18 11.24 46.38 -18.95
C LYS A 18 9.90 46.42 -19.69
N ASN A 19 9.66 45.44 -20.58
CA ASN A 19 8.39 45.34 -21.32
C ASN A 19 7.24 44.85 -20.44
N PHE A 20 7.49 43.89 -19.55
CA PHE A 20 6.53 43.36 -18.59
C PHE A 20 6.00 44.47 -17.69
N PHE A 21 6.87 45.23 -17.02
CA PHE A 21 6.45 46.31 -16.10
C PHE A 21 5.80 47.48 -16.83
N LYS A 22 6.13 47.71 -18.10
CA LYS A 22 5.43 48.69 -18.93
C LYS A 22 3.95 48.31 -19.14
N GLN A 23 3.65 47.02 -19.32
CA GLN A 23 2.31 46.51 -19.58
C GLN A 23 1.53 46.22 -18.29
N GLN A 24 2.20 45.70 -17.26
CA GLN A 24 1.60 45.24 -16.01
C GLN A 24 1.49 46.39 -15.00
N LYS A 25 0.38 47.14 -15.05
CA LYS A 25 0.14 48.31 -14.20
C LYS A 25 -0.32 47.98 -12.78
N SER A 26 -1.03 46.87 -12.59
CA SER A 26 -1.38 46.37 -11.26
C SER A 26 -0.23 45.54 -10.67
N PRO A 27 -0.08 45.51 -9.32
CA PRO A 27 0.90 44.65 -8.68
C PRO A 27 0.76 43.20 -9.14
N PHE A 28 1.89 42.53 -9.35
CA PHE A 28 1.94 41.12 -9.73
C PHE A 28 2.74 40.35 -8.69
N GLU A 29 2.18 39.24 -8.20
CA GLU A 29 2.79 38.43 -7.16
C GLU A 29 3.27 37.09 -7.71
N TRP A 30 4.59 36.97 -7.87
CA TRP A 30 5.23 35.68 -8.07
C TRP A 30 5.18 34.85 -6.78
N TYR A 31 4.76 33.59 -6.91
CA TYR A 31 4.74 32.60 -5.83
C TYR A 31 3.86 32.93 -4.62
N GLY A 32 2.84 33.78 -4.82
CA GLY A 32 1.88 34.17 -3.79
C GLY A 32 2.17 35.53 -3.18
N ASP A 33 1.13 36.09 -2.57
CA ASP A 33 1.16 37.34 -1.81
C ASP A 33 1.64 37.11 -0.36
N TYR A 34 1.69 38.19 0.43
CA TYR A 34 2.09 38.08 1.84
C TYR A 34 1.18 37.14 2.64
N ASP A 35 -0.13 37.15 2.43
CA ASP A 35 -1.06 36.30 3.21
C ASP A 35 -0.78 34.81 2.96
N THR A 36 -0.42 34.46 1.71
CA THR A 36 0.02 33.11 1.35
C THR A 36 1.36 32.75 2.01
N LEU A 37 2.32 33.68 2.04
CA LEU A 37 3.68 33.42 2.51
C LEU A 37 3.85 33.56 4.03
N ALA A 38 3.03 34.37 4.70
CA ALA A 38 3.17 34.76 6.08
C ALA A 38 3.24 33.58 7.06
N PRO A 39 2.43 32.50 6.93
CA PRO A 39 2.53 31.33 7.82
C PRO A 39 3.91 30.69 7.85
N ALA A 40 4.66 30.75 6.75
CA ALA A 40 6.02 30.21 6.65
C ALA A 40 7.07 31.28 6.96
N VAL A 41 6.98 32.45 6.32
CA VAL A 41 8.01 33.51 6.39
C VAL A 41 8.09 34.11 7.79
N SER A 42 6.96 34.35 8.47
CA SER A 42 6.95 34.97 9.81
C SER A 42 7.65 34.13 10.88
N LYS A 43 7.78 32.80 10.69
CA LYS A 43 8.55 31.91 11.58
C LYS A 43 10.04 32.24 11.60
N TYR A 44 10.53 32.94 10.57
CA TYR A 44 11.94 33.28 10.38
C TYR A 44 12.23 34.78 10.47
N LEU A 45 11.21 35.62 10.67
CA LEU A 45 11.35 37.06 10.79
C LEU A 45 11.08 37.54 12.22
N LYS A 46 11.69 38.66 12.57
CA LYS A 46 11.40 39.45 13.77
C LYS A 46 11.07 40.87 13.34
N VAL A 47 10.15 41.54 14.03
CA VAL A 47 9.79 42.94 13.72
C VAL A 47 10.96 43.92 13.83
N SER A 48 12.01 43.55 14.57
CA SER A 48 13.26 44.29 14.69
C SER A 48 14.30 43.98 13.60
N ASP A 49 14.03 43.04 12.71
CA ASP A 49 14.97 42.65 11.66
C ASP A 49 15.16 43.81 10.67
N SER A 50 16.41 44.05 10.27
CA SER A 50 16.80 44.80 9.09
C SER A 50 16.72 43.88 7.88
N ILE A 51 15.75 44.12 6.99
CA ILE A 51 15.44 43.25 5.85
C ILE A 51 15.97 43.88 4.56
N PHE A 52 16.74 43.12 3.79
CA PHE A 52 17.16 43.48 2.44
C PHE A 52 16.46 42.59 1.43
N GLN A 53 15.51 43.14 0.68
CA GLN A 53 14.80 42.44 -0.38
C GLN A 53 15.51 42.67 -1.72
N ILE A 54 15.88 41.59 -2.39
CA ILE A 54 16.47 41.63 -3.74
C ILE A 54 15.41 41.29 -4.78
N GLY A 55 15.50 41.93 -5.96
CA GLY A 55 14.55 41.76 -7.07
C GLY A 55 13.11 42.06 -6.67
N CYS A 56 12.84 43.26 -6.13
CA CYS A 56 11.52 43.55 -5.56
C CYS A 56 10.38 43.63 -6.58
N GLY A 57 10.68 43.89 -7.86
CA GLY A 57 9.70 44.07 -8.91
C GLY A 57 8.58 45.04 -8.52
N ASN A 58 7.37 44.78 -9.01
CA ASN A 58 6.17 45.57 -8.68
C ASN A 58 5.32 44.97 -7.53
N SER A 59 5.89 44.00 -6.78
CA SER A 59 5.25 43.26 -5.67
C SER A 59 4.89 44.19 -4.50
N GLN A 60 3.82 43.83 -3.78
CA GLN A 60 3.39 44.47 -2.54
C GLN A 60 4.05 43.87 -1.29
N LEU A 61 4.90 42.85 -1.41
CA LEU A 61 5.47 42.14 -0.27
C LEU A 61 6.16 43.08 0.73
N ALA A 62 6.96 44.05 0.27
CA ALA A 62 7.59 45.04 1.16
C ALA A 62 6.57 45.90 1.91
N ALA A 63 5.50 46.32 1.23
CA ALA A 63 4.44 47.13 1.83
C ALA A 63 3.64 46.33 2.87
N GLN A 64 3.33 45.06 2.56
CA GLN A 64 2.61 44.17 3.45
C GLN A 64 3.47 43.76 4.66
N LEU A 65 4.78 43.53 4.48
CA LEU A 65 5.73 43.37 5.58
C LEU A 65 5.73 44.61 6.49
N TYR A 66 5.79 45.81 5.89
CA TYR A 66 5.72 47.05 6.67
C TYR A 66 4.44 47.10 7.50
N GLU A 67 3.27 46.89 6.87
CA GLU A 67 1.96 46.90 7.53
C GLU A 67 1.88 45.91 8.71
N ASN A 68 2.57 44.77 8.60
CA ASN A 68 2.68 43.74 9.64
C ASN A 68 3.80 43.96 10.67
N GLY A 69 4.42 45.15 10.69
CA GLY A 69 5.34 45.57 11.76
C GLY A 69 6.83 45.49 11.43
N TYR A 70 7.21 44.98 10.25
CA TYR A 70 8.60 44.96 9.80
C TYR A 70 8.96 46.33 9.20
N ARG A 71 9.40 47.26 10.05
CA ARG A 71 9.55 48.68 9.68
C ARG A 71 10.90 49.05 9.05
N ASN A 72 11.84 48.12 8.90
CA ASN A 72 13.14 48.39 8.31
C ASN A 72 13.37 47.46 7.11
N VAL A 73 12.89 47.87 5.94
CA VAL A 73 13.01 47.08 4.70
C VAL A 73 13.61 47.95 3.60
N ARG A 74 14.77 47.54 3.10
CA ARG A 74 15.36 48.07 1.87
C ARG A 74 15.12 47.08 0.76
N SER A 75 14.71 47.57 -0.41
CA SER A 75 14.39 46.76 -1.58
C SER A 75 15.20 47.26 -2.78
N ILE A 76 15.75 46.35 -3.59
CA ILE A 76 16.44 46.69 -4.84
C ILE A 76 15.84 45.98 -6.05
N ASP A 77 15.95 46.63 -7.21
CA ASP A 77 15.67 46.02 -8.53
C ASP A 77 16.56 46.67 -9.59
N VAL A 78 16.85 45.95 -10.68
CA VAL A 78 17.66 46.48 -11.79
C VAL A 78 16.88 47.43 -12.69
N GLU A 79 15.54 47.33 -12.71
CA GLU A 79 14.69 48.14 -13.59
C GLU A 79 14.24 49.46 -12.93
N ASP A 80 14.83 50.57 -13.36
CA ASP A 80 14.57 51.92 -12.81
C ASP A 80 13.08 52.32 -12.80
N SER A 81 12.32 51.90 -13.82
CA SER A 81 10.89 52.24 -13.90
C SER A 81 10.08 51.62 -12.75
N VAL A 82 10.37 50.37 -12.37
CA VAL A 82 9.64 49.70 -11.29
C VAL A 82 10.02 50.26 -9.92
N VAL A 83 11.30 50.60 -9.72
CA VAL A 83 11.78 51.27 -8.50
C VAL A 83 11.10 52.62 -8.30
N LYS A 84 10.97 53.42 -9.37
CA LYS A 84 10.25 54.71 -9.30
C LYS A 84 8.78 54.52 -8.93
N ASP A 85 8.11 53.54 -9.53
CA ASP A 85 6.71 53.24 -9.20
C ASP A 85 6.56 52.79 -7.73
N GLN A 86 7.48 51.98 -7.23
CA GLN A 86 7.49 51.55 -5.81
C GLN A 86 7.70 52.72 -4.85
N ARG A 87 8.63 53.64 -5.15
CA ARG A 87 8.84 54.86 -4.34
C ARG A 87 7.57 55.72 -4.26
N VAL A 88 6.89 55.92 -5.40
CA VAL A 88 5.63 56.68 -5.44
C VAL A 88 4.53 55.99 -4.63
N ARG A 89 4.38 54.67 -4.80
CA ARG A 89 3.35 53.86 -4.13
C ARG A 89 3.56 53.78 -2.61
N ASN A 90 4.81 53.88 -2.15
CA ASN A 90 5.20 53.68 -0.75
C ASN A 90 5.71 54.94 -0.05
N LYS A 91 5.50 56.14 -0.62
CA LYS A 91 5.99 57.42 -0.08
C LYS A 91 5.60 57.71 1.38
N GLU A 92 4.45 57.19 1.84
CA GLU A 92 3.93 57.38 3.20
C GLU A 92 4.48 56.34 4.20
N ARG A 93 5.38 55.43 3.76
CA ARG A 93 5.98 54.37 4.58
C ARG A 93 7.48 54.65 4.77
N PRO A 94 7.88 55.55 5.71
CA PRO A 94 9.26 56.05 5.80
C PRO A 94 10.33 55.00 6.13
N GLY A 95 9.92 53.81 6.57
CA GLY A 95 10.82 52.69 6.83
C GLY A 95 11.02 51.74 5.63
N LEU A 96 10.45 52.10 4.47
CA LEU A 96 10.67 51.42 3.21
C LEU A 96 11.58 52.25 2.30
N THR A 97 12.67 51.65 1.84
CA THR A 97 13.54 52.24 0.82
C THR A 97 13.59 51.34 -0.40
N PHE A 98 13.56 51.96 -1.58
CA PHE A 98 13.62 51.27 -2.86
C PHE A 98 14.74 51.89 -3.67
N ASP A 99 15.70 51.11 -4.16
CA ASP A 99 16.84 51.60 -4.92
C ASP A 99 17.05 50.80 -6.20
N VAL A 100 17.63 51.45 -7.22
CA VAL A 100 18.12 50.72 -8.40
C VAL A 100 19.42 50.02 -7.99
N GLY A 101 19.48 48.70 -8.15
CA GLY A 101 20.62 47.90 -7.69
C GLY A 101 20.66 46.50 -8.29
N ASP A 102 21.88 45.98 -8.44
CA ASP A 102 22.16 44.64 -8.97
C ASP A 102 22.45 43.68 -7.79
N ALA A 103 21.71 42.56 -7.73
CA ALA A 103 21.90 41.57 -6.67
C ALA A 103 23.25 40.85 -6.75
N THR A 104 23.96 40.91 -7.89
CA THR A 104 25.31 40.36 -8.06
C THR A 104 26.42 41.30 -7.57
N ASN A 105 26.07 42.55 -7.22
CA ASN A 105 26.97 43.56 -6.66
C ASN A 105 26.17 44.59 -5.84
N MET A 106 25.91 44.25 -4.58
CA MET A 106 25.03 45.00 -3.69
C MET A 106 25.78 46.17 -3.02
N ASP A 107 25.28 47.39 -3.21
CA ASP A 107 25.76 48.59 -2.51
C ASP A 107 25.27 48.59 -1.04
N ALA A 108 25.90 47.74 -0.24
CA ALA A 108 25.65 47.52 1.18
C ALA A 108 26.95 47.11 1.87
N ALA A 109 27.12 47.52 3.13
CA ALA A 109 28.27 47.08 3.92
C ALA A 109 28.16 45.60 4.29
N ASP A 110 29.30 44.97 4.56
CA ASP A 110 29.37 43.61 5.07
C ASP A 110 28.58 43.51 6.39
N GLU A 111 27.90 42.37 6.58
CA GLU A 111 27.16 42.06 7.80
C GLU A 111 26.14 43.14 8.25
N SER A 112 25.57 43.88 7.31
CA SER A 112 24.66 45.00 7.58
C SER A 112 23.18 44.63 7.72
N TYR A 113 22.77 43.42 7.31
CA TYR A 113 21.37 42.98 7.35
C TYR A 113 21.18 41.70 8.15
N SER A 114 20.07 41.64 8.88
CA SER A 114 19.64 40.45 9.61
C SER A 114 18.92 39.44 8.72
N VAL A 115 18.29 39.91 7.65
CA VAL A 115 17.56 39.07 6.71
C VAL A 115 17.84 39.55 5.29
N VAL A 116 18.15 38.63 4.40
CA VAL A 116 18.05 38.84 2.96
C VAL A 116 16.86 38.05 2.45
N LEU A 117 15.96 38.71 1.72
CA LEU A 117 14.72 38.13 1.20
C LEU A 117 14.75 38.12 -0.32
N ASP A 118 14.66 36.94 -0.89
CA ASP A 118 14.53 36.71 -2.34
C ASP A 118 13.19 36.04 -2.63
N LYS A 119 12.42 36.61 -3.55
CA LYS A 119 11.19 36.01 -4.07
C LYS A 119 11.23 35.95 -5.60
N GLY A 120 11.73 34.83 -6.12
CA GLY A 120 11.81 34.56 -7.55
C GLY A 120 12.92 35.27 -8.31
N THR A 121 13.83 35.99 -7.65
CA THR A 121 14.98 36.62 -8.32
C THR A 121 15.98 35.57 -8.76
N MET A 122 16.36 34.65 -7.86
CA MET A 122 17.23 33.53 -8.22
C MET A 122 16.61 32.66 -9.31
N ASP A 123 15.30 32.38 -9.26
CA ASP A 123 14.57 31.64 -10.30
C ASP A 123 14.63 32.34 -11.67
N ALA A 124 14.54 33.69 -11.68
CA ALA A 124 14.65 34.46 -12.92
C ALA A 124 16.07 34.50 -13.48
N LEU A 125 17.09 34.49 -12.61
CA LEU A 125 18.49 34.56 -13.01
C LEU A 125 19.10 33.21 -13.38
N LEU A 126 18.54 32.09 -12.91
CA LEU A 126 19.04 30.74 -13.18
C LEU A 126 17.99 29.89 -13.92
N PRO A 127 17.87 30.00 -15.25
CA PRO A 127 17.01 29.09 -16.02
C PRO A 127 17.55 27.65 -16.02
N PRO A 128 16.73 26.63 -16.32
CA PRO A 128 17.14 25.22 -16.36
C PRO A 128 18.35 24.93 -17.27
N ASP A 129 18.43 25.62 -18.41
CA ASP A 129 19.48 25.46 -19.41
C ASP A 129 20.56 26.57 -19.30
N ALA A 130 20.76 27.12 -18.09
CA ALA A 130 21.75 28.16 -17.84
C ALA A 130 23.16 27.73 -18.26
N ASP A 131 23.88 28.62 -18.94
CA ASP A 131 25.30 28.43 -19.22
C ASP A 131 26.17 28.66 -17.98
N GLU A 132 27.46 28.36 -18.10
CA GLU A 132 28.43 28.52 -17.02
C GLU A 132 28.52 29.97 -16.53
N GLN A 133 28.41 30.94 -17.45
CA GLN A 133 28.48 32.37 -17.13
C GLN A 133 27.26 32.83 -16.31
N THR A 134 26.07 32.36 -16.66
CA THR A 134 24.82 32.61 -15.95
C THR A 134 24.88 32.01 -14.54
N THR A 135 25.33 30.76 -14.44
CA THR A 135 25.56 30.08 -13.15
C THR A 135 26.56 30.83 -12.28
N LEU A 136 27.63 31.37 -12.88
CA LEU A 136 28.62 32.18 -12.17
C LEU A 136 28.03 33.50 -11.67
N ASN A 137 27.15 34.15 -12.44
CA ASN A 137 26.49 35.38 -12.00
C ASN A 137 25.59 35.13 -10.77
N VAL A 138 24.83 34.03 -10.76
CA VAL A 138 24.00 33.64 -9.61
C VAL A 138 24.87 33.25 -8.41
N THR A 139 26.03 32.64 -8.66
CA THR A 139 27.02 32.37 -7.61
C THR A 139 27.54 33.66 -6.98
N ARG A 140 27.81 34.71 -7.78
CA ARG A 140 28.19 36.05 -7.24
C ARG A 140 27.07 36.68 -6.43
N MET A 141 25.81 36.53 -6.86
CA MET A 141 24.67 36.95 -6.04
C MET A 141 24.67 36.22 -4.69
N LEU A 142 24.91 34.91 -4.65
CA LEU A 142 25.01 34.17 -3.38
C LEU A 142 26.22 34.61 -2.54
N ASP A 143 27.35 34.97 -3.14
CA ASP A 143 28.49 35.57 -2.44
C ASP A 143 28.09 36.90 -1.78
N GLU A 144 27.36 37.76 -2.49
CA GLU A 144 26.86 39.04 -1.96
C GLU A 144 25.84 38.85 -0.84
N VAL A 145 24.90 37.90 -0.99
CA VAL A 145 23.99 37.50 0.09
C VAL A 145 24.77 37.07 1.33
N CYS A 146 25.81 36.24 1.17
CA CYS A 146 26.65 35.80 2.29
C CYS A 146 27.42 36.96 2.95
N ARG A 147 27.85 37.94 2.15
CA ARG A 147 28.63 39.10 2.59
C ARG A 147 27.79 40.07 3.40
N VAL A 148 26.62 40.47 2.91
CA VAL A 148 25.77 41.48 3.56
C VAL A 148 25.02 40.92 4.78
N LEU A 149 24.88 39.60 4.88
CA LEU A 149 24.17 38.95 5.97
C LEU A 149 25.02 38.89 7.25
N GLN A 150 24.49 39.41 8.35
CA GLN A 150 25.14 39.36 9.65
C GLN A 150 25.22 37.94 10.21
N SER A 151 26.09 37.73 11.19
CA SER A 151 26.11 36.51 11.99
C SER A 151 24.78 36.29 12.75
N GLY A 152 24.16 35.13 12.56
CA GLY A 152 22.80 34.82 13.06
C GLY A 152 21.67 35.32 12.15
N GLY A 153 22.01 35.97 11.03
CA GLY A 153 21.07 36.37 9.99
C GLY A 153 20.57 35.20 9.15
N ARG A 154 19.49 35.44 8.40
CA ARG A 154 18.81 34.44 7.56
C ARG A 154 18.69 34.90 6.12
N TYR A 155 19.07 34.05 5.17
CA TYR A 155 18.66 34.18 3.78
C TYR A 155 17.36 33.39 3.59
N LEU A 156 16.31 34.05 3.10
CA LEU A 156 15.01 33.45 2.79
C LEU A 156 14.78 33.51 1.28
N LEU A 157 14.77 32.35 0.62
CA LEU A 157 14.50 32.20 -0.80
C LEU A 157 13.11 31.59 -0.99
N VAL A 158 12.17 32.37 -1.52
CA VAL A 158 10.84 31.94 -1.94
C VAL A 158 10.90 31.51 -3.40
N THR A 159 10.68 30.22 -3.66
CA THR A 159 10.93 29.57 -4.96
C THR A 159 9.94 28.42 -5.20
N LEU A 160 9.83 27.96 -6.45
CA LEU A 160 9.20 26.67 -6.80
C LEU A 160 10.12 25.47 -6.57
N ALA A 161 11.37 25.73 -6.14
CA ALA A 161 12.38 24.73 -5.86
C ALA A 161 12.61 23.78 -7.04
N GLN A 162 12.76 24.34 -8.24
CA GLN A 162 13.15 23.56 -9.42
C GLN A 162 14.52 22.90 -9.17
N PRO A 163 14.80 21.72 -9.75
CA PRO A 163 15.98 20.93 -9.41
C PRO A 163 17.31 21.71 -9.47
N HIS A 164 17.54 22.49 -10.52
CA HIS A 164 18.76 23.30 -10.69
C HIS A 164 18.89 24.44 -9.66
N ILE A 165 17.77 25.04 -9.23
CA ILE A 165 17.74 26.07 -8.16
C ILE A 165 18.17 25.44 -6.83
N VAL A 166 17.54 24.31 -6.47
CA VAL A 166 17.84 23.59 -5.23
C VAL A 166 19.28 23.09 -5.25
N ASP A 167 19.73 22.52 -6.37
CA ASP A 167 21.09 22.00 -6.55
C ASP A 167 22.13 23.09 -6.32
N LEU A 168 21.99 24.27 -6.94
CA LEU A 168 22.95 25.36 -6.72
C LEU A 168 22.90 25.86 -5.28
N TRP A 169 21.70 26.13 -4.76
CA TRP A 169 21.50 26.68 -3.41
C TRP A 169 22.08 25.78 -2.31
N VAL A 170 21.71 24.50 -2.33
CA VAL A 170 22.10 23.55 -1.27
C VAL A 170 23.59 23.25 -1.35
N ASN A 171 24.14 23.00 -2.54
CA ASN A 171 25.54 22.65 -2.69
C ASN A 171 26.45 23.82 -2.34
N TYR A 172 26.11 25.04 -2.80
CA TYR A 172 26.90 26.23 -2.52
C TYR A 172 26.93 26.53 -1.02
N LEU A 173 25.78 26.56 -0.35
CA LEU A 173 25.72 26.93 1.08
C LEU A 173 26.21 25.82 2.02
N TYR A 174 25.97 24.55 1.67
CA TYR A 174 26.49 23.42 2.44
C TYR A 174 28.03 23.37 2.44
N GLN A 175 28.66 23.68 1.29
CA GLN A 175 30.12 23.74 1.18
C GLN A 175 30.76 24.84 2.05
N LYS A 176 30.05 25.94 2.33
CA LYS A 176 30.55 27.00 3.22
C LYS A 176 30.67 26.55 4.68
N ASN A 177 30.02 25.44 5.07
CA ASN A 177 30.07 24.88 6.43
C ASN A 177 29.80 25.91 7.55
N GLN A 178 28.88 26.84 7.28
CA GLN A 178 28.50 27.95 8.16
C GLN A 178 26.98 28.16 8.24
N TYR A 179 26.18 27.42 7.44
CA TYR A 179 24.74 27.67 7.32
C TYR A 179 23.93 26.47 7.77
N ILE A 180 22.98 26.70 8.67
CA ILE A 180 21.87 25.76 8.90
C ILE A 180 20.89 25.91 7.73
N LEU A 181 20.60 24.82 7.03
CA LEU A 181 19.69 24.82 5.89
C LEU A 181 18.34 24.26 6.31
N ARG A 182 17.26 24.97 5.99
CA ARG A 182 15.89 24.50 6.20
C ARG A 182 15.06 24.64 4.95
N VAL A 183 14.16 23.69 4.73
CA VAL A 183 13.14 23.73 3.68
C VAL A 183 11.79 23.84 4.34
N HIS A 184 10.99 24.83 3.96
CA HIS A 184 9.63 25.00 4.46
C HIS A 184 8.64 25.05 3.30
N LYS A 185 7.74 24.07 3.19
CA LYS A 185 6.65 24.13 2.22
C LYS A 185 5.62 25.18 2.64
N VAL A 186 5.19 26.02 1.71
CA VAL A 186 4.11 26.99 1.91
C VAL A 186 2.78 26.33 1.56
N GLU A 187 1.79 26.45 2.44
CA GLU A 187 0.42 26.02 2.14
C GLU A 187 -0.22 26.96 1.12
N ASN A 188 -0.17 26.58 -0.15
CA ASN A 188 -0.68 27.41 -1.22
C ASN A 188 -2.15 27.06 -1.53
N LYS A 189 -3.08 27.77 -0.87
CA LYS A 189 -4.54 27.66 -1.14
C LYS A 189 -5.04 28.66 -2.19
N ALA A 190 -4.21 29.64 -2.57
CA ALA A 190 -4.64 30.84 -3.26
C ALA A 190 -4.25 30.88 -4.75
N SER A 191 -3.23 30.13 -5.19
CA SER A 191 -2.81 30.17 -6.59
C SER A 191 -3.31 28.96 -7.35
N GLY A 192 -3.91 29.17 -8.52
CA GLY A 192 -4.19 28.11 -9.50
C GLY A 192 -2.92 27.52 -10.16
N PHE A 193 -1.80 27.53 -9.44
CA PHE A 193 -0.50 27.07 -9.89
C PHE A 193 -0.22 25.68 -9.33
N GLN A 194 0.20 24.78 -10.22
CA GLN A 194 0.19 23.32 -9.99
C GLN A 194 1.32 22.83 -9.05
N MET A 195 2.26 23.70 -8.69
CA MET A 195 3.46 23.34 -7.95
C MET A 195 3.49 24.00 -6.57
N PRO A 196 4.03 23.31 -5.55
CA PRO A 196 4.17 23.88 -4.23
C PRO A 196 5.23 24.98 -4.22
N VAL A 197 4.98 26.00 -3.43
CA VAL A 197 5.94 27.07 -3.15
C VAL A 197 6.73 26.67 -1.89
N PHE A 198 8.03 26.94 -1.90
CA PHE A 198 8.91 26.68 -0.77
C PHE A 198 9.60 27.96 -0.30
N VAL A 199 9.90 28.02 0.99
CA VAL A 199 10.87 28.95 1.57
C VAL A 199 12.11 28.14 1.94
N LEU A 200 13.19 28.32 1.19
CA LEU A 200 14.51 27.79 1.51
C LEU A 200 15.22 28.78 2.44
N VAL A 201 15.64 28.32 3.61
CA VAL A 201 16.18 29.17 4.68
C VAL A 201 17.61 28.78 4.98
N ALA A 202 18.54 29.72 4.86
CA ALA A 202 19.92 29.54 5.27
C ALA A 202 20.23 30.46 6.46
N THR A 203 20.48 29.89 7.64
CA THR A 203 20.83 30.66 8.84
C THR A 203 22.34 30.67 9.05
N LYS A 204 22.95 31.86 8.97
CA LYS A 204 24.41 32.03 9.12
C LYS A 204 24.84 31.85 10.58
N LEU A 205 25.76 30.93 10.84
CA LEU A 205 26.32 30.70 12.16
C LEU A 205 27.46 31.67 12.46
N ARG A 206 27.59 32.03 13.74
CA ARG A 206 28.66 32.89 14.27
C ARG A 206 30.05 32.26 14.12
N ILE A 207 30.15 30.94 14.20
CA ILE A 207 31.41 30.20 14.13
C ILE A 207 31.29 29.20 12.98
N ALA A 208 32.10 29.37 11.94
CA ALA A 208 32.21 28.41 10.86
C ALA A 208 33.02 27.18 11.31
N GLY A 209 32.65 25.99 10.81
CA GLY A 209 33.53 24.81 10.89
C GLY A 209 33.60 24.03 12.21
N ALA A 210 32.89 24.45 13.27
CA ALA A 210 32.92 23.73 14.55
C ALA A 210 32.22 22.35 14.50
N PHE A 211 31.19 22.22 13.67
CA PHE A 211 30.46 20.98 13.37
C PHE A 211 29.73 21.16 12.04
N LYS A 212 29.36 20.06 11.37
CA LYS A 212 28.49 20.15 10.17
C LYS A 212 27.12 20.67 10.58
N PRO A 213 26.66 21.84 10.09
CA PRO A 213 25.37 22.38 10.45
C PRO A 213 24.23 21.41 10.05
N PRO A 214 23.15 21.35 10.85
CA PRO A 214 22.00 20.51 10.51
C PRO A 214 21.29 20.97 9.23
N MET A 215 20.65 20.02 8.59
CA MET A 215 19.70 20.20 7.49
C MET A 215 18.33 19.75 7.97
N GLU A 216 17.30 20.58 7.76
CA GLU A 216 15.95 20.33 8.29
C GLU A 216 14.87 20.56 7.22
N VAL A 217 13.78 19.79 7.28
CA VAL A 217 12.63 19.92 6.37
C VAL A 217 11.33 20.00 7.17
N CYS A 218 10.43 20.87 6.74
CA CYS A 218 9.07 20.99 7.27
C CYS A 218 8.10 20.56 6.16
N ARG A 219 7.53 19.36 6.31
CA ARG A 219 6.59 18.73 5.37
C ARG A 219 5.17 19.30 5.50
N SER A 220 4.34 19.02 4.50
CA SER A 220 2.92 19.36 4.51
C SER A 220 2.19 18.78 5.72
N GLY A 221 1.41 19.59 6.44
CA GLY A 221 0.63 19.14 7.60
C GLY A 221 1.46 18.85 8.87
N SER A 222 2.78 19.10 8.85
CA SER A 222 3.65 18.96 10.02
C SER A 222 4.02 20.33 10.59
N GLU A 223 3.90 20.48 11.91
CA GLU A 223 4.41 21.67 12.62
C GLU A 223 5.88 21.50 13.06
N THR A 224 6.44 20.30 12.89
CA THR A 224 7.77 19.93 13.37
C THR A 224 8.80 19.89 12.25
N MET A 225 10.02 20.34 12.56
CA MET A 225 11.18 20.21 11.68
C MET A 225 11.79 18.82 11.80
N GLU A 226 11.92 18.11 10.68
CA GLU A 226 12.60 16.82 10.59
C GLU A 226 14.05 17.03 10.16
N ARG A 227 14.99 16.31 10.80
CA ARG A 227 16.41 16.35 10.39
C ARG A 227 16.66 15.42 9.22
N VAL A 228 17.51 15.88 8.31
CA VAL A 228 17.95 15.12 7.14
C VAL A 228 19.46 14.94 7.17
N GLU A 229 19.93 13.74 6.84
CA GLU A 229 21.33 13.34 7.00
C GLU A 229 22.23 13.75 5.82
N SER A 230 21.66 14.10 4.66
CA SER A 230 22.38 14.38 3.43
C SER A 230 21.72 15.47 2.57
N VAL A 231 22.53 16.04 1.67
CA VAL A 231 22.07 16.99 0.65
C VAL A 231 21.04 16.33 -0.27
N GLU A 232 21.27 15.07 -0.63
CA GLU A 232 20.36 14.23 -1.41
C GLU A 232 19.03 14.05 -0.70
N GLY A 233 19.02 13.95 0.63
CA GLY A 233 17.80 13.89 1.41
C GLY A 233 16.97 15.16 1.31
N ILE A 234 17.58 16.36 1.36
CA ILE A 234 16.86 17.64 1.13
C ILE A 234 16.20 17.61 -0.25
N LYS A 235 16.96 17.21 -1.28
CA LYS A 235 16.46 17.14 -2.65
C LYS A 235 15.33 16.11 -2.78
N ALA A 236 15.43 14.97 -2.11
CA ALA A 236 14.39 13.94 -2.08
C ALA A 236 13.11 14.47 -1.42
N SER A 237 13.20 15.11 -0.24
CA SER A 237 12.03 15.67 0.45
C SER A 237 11.30 16.74 -0.37
N ILE A 238 12.03 17.59 -1.11
CA ILE A 238 11.41 18.56 -2.03
C ILE A 238 10.67 17.85 -3.16
N ARG A 239 11.31 16.86 -3.79
CA ARG A 239 10.68 16.07 -4.87
C ARG A 239 9.43 15.34 -4.40
N GLU A 240 9.49 14.68 -3.24
CA GLU A 240 8.34 13.99 -2.63
C GLU A 240 7.14 14.94 -2.45
N GLU A 241 7.38 16.16 -1.96
CA GLU A 241 6.33 17.18 -1.81
C GLU A 241 5.79 17.71 -3.13
N GLN A 242 6.65 17.82 -4.15
CA GLN A 242 6.25 18.19 -5.52
C GLN A 242 5.40 17.10 -6.16
N GLU A 243 5.80 15.84 -6.06
CA GLU A 243 5.05 14.68 -6.56
C GLU A 243 3.66 14.59 -5.91
N LEU A 244 3.59 14.71 -4.58
CA LEU A 244 2.32 14.73 -3.85
C LEU A 244 1.42 15.89 -4.30
N SER A 245 1.98 17.09 -4.45
CA SER A 245 1.22 18.29 -4.86
C SER A 245 0.70 18.17 -6.30
N GLN A 246 1.50 17.61 -7.21
CA GLN A 246 1.07 17.30 -8.58
C GLN A 246 -0.04 16.27 -8.60
N PHE A 247 0.06 15.22 -7.77
CA PHE A 247 -0.97 14.20 -7.65
C PHE A 247 -2.29 14.77 -7.12
N ILE A 248 -2.23 15.61 -6.08
CA ILE A 248 -3.40 16.31 -5.54
C ILE A 248 -4.02 17.22 -6.61
N HIS A 249 -3.21 17.98 -7.33
CA HIS A 249 -3.68 18.84 -8.41
C HIS A 249 -4.34 18.03 -9.53
N HIS A 250 -3.74 16.91 -9.93
CA HIS A 250 -4.35 15.99 -10.89
C HIS A 250 -5.71 15.47 -10.41
N CYS A 251 -5.83 15.19 -9.11
CA CYS A 251 -7.09 14.80 -8.47
C CYS A 251 -8.04 15.97 -8.22
N SER A 252 -7.65 17.24 -8.39
CA SER A 252 -8.53 18.39 -8.12
C SER A 252 -9.71 18.45 -9.10
N GLU A 253 -9.53 17.90 -10.30
CA GLU A 253 -10.59 17.72 -11.29
C GLU A 253 -11.13 16.28 -11.31
N LYS A 254 -12.20 16.05 -12.07
CA LYS A 254 -12.77 14.71 -12.26
C LYS A 254 -11.83 13.89 -13.15
N LEU A 255 -11.45 12.72 -12.66
CA LEU A 255 -10.57 11.81 -13.36
C LEU A 255 -11.31 11.05 -14.47
N ALA A 256 -10.64 10.87 -15.61
CA ALA A 256 -11.13 10.02 -16.70
C ALA A 256 -10.80 8.55 -16.42
N ASP A 257 -9.57 8.30 -16.01
CA ASP A 257 -9.00 7.01 -15.61
C ASP A 257 -8.60 7.06 -14.14
N GLU A 258 -8.37 5.92 -13.50
CA GLU A 258 -7.90 5.92 -12.10
C GLU A 258 -6.47 6.51 -11.98
N ALA A 259 -6.19 7.13 -10.83
CA ALA A 259 -4.85 7.63 -10.48
C ALA A 259 -4.32 6.93 -9.24
N SER A 260 -3.00 6.78 -9.10
CA SER A 260 -2.40 6.16 -7.91
C SER A 260 -1.14 6.85 -7.40
N ILE A 261 -0.90 6.73 -6.09
CA ILE A 261 0.29 7.25 -5.40
C ILE A 261 0.71 6.30 -4.27
N ASP A 262 2.02 6.17 -4.06
CA ASP A 262 2.61 5.37 -2.99
C ASP A 262 3.16 6.27 -1.88
N PHE A 263 2.87 5.92 -0.63
CA PHE A 263 3.43 6.54 0.56
C PHE A 263 4.43 5.58 1.20
N GLN A 264 5.66 6.03 1.43
CA GLN A 264 6.66 5.26 2.16
C GLN A 264 6.48 5.44 3.68
N GLY A 265 6.84 4.42 4.46
CA GLY A 265 6.92 4.52 5.92
C GLY A 265 8.37 4.67 6.39
N ASP A 266 8.58 4.61 7.70
CA ASP A 266 9.90 4.75 8.33
C ASP A 266 10.94 3.70 7.89
N LYS A 267 10.47 2.58 7.33
CA LYS A 267 11.26 1.46 6.83
C LYS A 267 11.07 1.28 5.32
N PRO A 268 11.70 2.11 4.48
CA PRO A 268 11.52 2.08 3.03
C PRO A 268 11.99 0.77 2.39
N GLU A 269 12.90 0.03 3.02
CA GLU A 269 13.37 -1.30 2.58
C GLU A 269 12.26 -2.36 2.54
N LEU A 270 11.16 -2.14 3.27
CA LEU A 270 9.98 -3.02 3.25
C LEU A 270 9.01 -2.69 2.10
N GLY A 271 9.30 -1.65 1.31
CA GLY A 271 8.45 -1.10 0.26
C GLY A 271 7.51 0.00 0.78
N TYR A 272 6.56 0.42 -0.06
CA TYR A 272 5.55 1.42 0.31
C TYR A 272 4.81 1.00 1.60
N ARG A 273 4.40 1.95 2.44
CA ARG A 273 3.50 1.70 3.57
C ARG A 273 2.05 1.71 3.12
N PHE A 274 1.69 2.63 2.23
CA PHE A 274 0.35 2.70 1.65
C PHE A 274 0.42 2.90 0.15
N ARG A 275 -0.51 2.30 -0.59
CA ARG A 275 -0.78 2.65 -1.98
C ARG A 275 -2.22 3.10 -2.09
N LEU A 276 -2.44 4.29 -2.62
CA LEU A 276 -3.78 4.85 -2.81
C LEU A 276 -4.14 4.80 -4.29
N TYR A 277 -5.34 4.31 -4.59
CA TYR A 277 -5.99 4.48 -5.90
C TYR A 277 -7.17 5.44 -5.74
N VAL A 278 -7.29 6.42 -6.64
CA VAL A 278 -8.42 7.36 -6.70
C VAL A 278 -9.25 7.00 -7.91
N VAL A 279 -10.52 6.67 -7.67
CA VAL A 279 -11.44 6.18 -8.71
C VAL A 279 -12.71 7.03 -8.72
N ASP A 280 -12.99 7.64 -9.87
CA ASP A 280 -14.15 8.51 -10.08
C ASP A 280 -15.27 7.82 -10.86
N ARG A 281 -16.51 8.21 -10.60
CA ARG A 281 -17.68 7.79 -11.36
C ARG A 281 -17.59 8.35 -12.79
N PRO A 282 -17.56 7.50 -13.84
CA PRO A 282 -17.39 7.97 -15.21
C PRO A 282 -18.48 8.95 -15.68
N THR A 283 -19.70 8.76 -15.20
CA THR A 283 -20.90 9.55 -15.58
C THR A 283 -21.12 10.79 -14.73
N ALA A 284 -20.32 11.03 -13.69
CA ALA A 284 -20.46 12.21 -12.85
C ALA A 284 -19.85 13.46 -13.51
N ASN A 285 -20.59 14.57 -13.51
CA ASN A 285 -20.09 15.87 -13.96
C ASN A 285 -19.29 16.60 -12.87
N LYS A 286 -19.58 16.32 -11.60
CA LYS A 286 -18.90 16.84 -10.41
C LYS A 286 -18.88 15.76 -9.34
N ILE A 287 -17.90 15.80 -8.44
CA ILE A 287 -17.83 14.91 -7.29
C ILE A 287 -18.75 15.45 -6.18
N GLY A 288 -19.82 14.73 -5.84
CA GLY A 288 -20.75 15.09 -4.77
C GLY A 288 -20.62 14.21 -3.52
N THR A 289 -20.13 12.99 -3.68
CA THR A 289 -19.96 11.99 -2.61
C THR A 289 -18.56 11.40 -2.63
N PHE A 290 -17.97 11.21 -1.45
CA PHE A 290 -16.57 10.81 -1.27
C PHE A 290 -16.43 9.82 -0.11
N ALA A 291 -15.63 8.77 -0.29
CA ALA A 291 -15.24 7.84 0.77
C ALA A 291 -13.83 7.30 0.56
N ALA A 292 -13.28 6.72 1.61
CA ALA A 292 -12.06 5.92 1.55
C ALA A 292 -12.35 4.47 1.94
N PHE A 293 -11.69 3.51 1.30
CA PHE A 293 -11.85 2.08 1.54
C PHE A 293 -10.48 1.46 1.82
N ILE A 294 -10.33 0.81 2.98
CA ILE A 294 -9.11 0.06 3.33
C ILE A 294 -9.26 -1.38 2.85
N VAL A 295 -8.35 -1.79 1.97
CA VAL A 295 -8.22 -3.18 1.52
C VAL A 295 -7.58 -3.99 2.65
N PRO A 296 -8.24 -5.04 3.17
CA PRO A 296 -7.64 -5.90 4.17
C PRO A 296 -6.35 -6.56 3.64
N ILE A 297 -5.33 -6.62 4.48
CA ILE A 297 -4.08 -7.34 4.20
C ILE A 297 -4.46 -8.78 3.85
N GLY A 298 -3.97 -9.31 2.72
CA GLY A 298 -4.38 -10.65 2.27
C GLY A 298 -5.26 -10.65 1.03
N ARG A 299 -6.05 -9.59 0.86
CA ARG A 299 -7.12 -9.55 -0.15
C ARG A 299 -6.78 -8.75 -1.39
N ASP A 300 -5.62 -8.10 -1.43
CA ASP A 300 -5.15 -7.25 -2.54
C ASP A 300 -5.14 -7.93 -3.91
N VAL A 301 -5.14 -9.27 -3.95
CA VAL A 301 -5.18 -10.07 -5.17
C VAL A 301 -6.58 -10.41 -5.66
N GLU A 302 -7.62 -10.19 -4.86
CA GLU A 302 -8.98 -10.40 -5.32
C GLU A 302 -9.29 -9.46 -6.46
N TRP A 303 -9.95 -9.97 -7.50
CA TRP A 303 -10.29 -9.21 -8.71
C TRP A 303 -10.88 -7.82 -8.43
N ILE A 304 -11.73 -7.72 -7.39
CA ILE A 304 -12.40 -6.49 -6.95
C ILE A 304 -11.43 -5.39 -6.49
N PHE A 305 -10.23 -5.75 -6.06
CA PHE A 305 -9.17 -4.84 -5.63
C PHE A 305 -8.01 -4.78 -6.65
N ALA A 306 -7.59 -5.93 -7.19
CA ALA A 306 -6.38 -6.03 -8.01
C ALA A 306 -6.51 -5.37 -9.40
N SER A 307 -7.71 -5.32 -9.97
CA SER A 307 -7.94 -4.79 -11.32
C SER A 307 -8.65 -3.43 -11.30
N GLU A 308 -8.36 -2.59 -12.30
CA GLU A 308 -9.05 -1.30 -12.49
C GLU A 308 -10.58 -1.49 -12.62
N LYS A 309 -11.01 -2.50 -13.39
CA LYS A 309 -12.44 -2.86 -13.52
C LYS A 309 -13.05 -3.27 -12.18
N GLY A 310 -12.31 -4.00 -11.36
CA GLY A 310 -12.72 -4.38 -10.01
C GLY A 310 -12.85 -3.17 -9.09
N ARG A 311 -11.87 -2.27 -9.09
CA ARG A 311 -11.89 -1.04 -8.29
C ARG A 311 -13.05 -0.11 -8.69
N MET A 312 -13.36 -0.03 -9.99
CA MET A 312 -14.56 0.66 -10.47
C MET A 312 -15.86 0.00 -9.98
N ALA A 313 -15.93 -1.33 -9.97
CA ALA A 313 -17.05 -2.07 -9.41
C ALA A 313 -17.18 -1.88 -7.88
N LEU A 314 -16.07 -1.82 -7.14
CA LEU A 314 -16.07 -1.51 -5.71
C LEU A 314 -16.61 -0.10 -5.43
N ARG A 315 -16.20 0.90 -6.22
CA ARG A 315 -16.76 2.26 -6.16
C ARG A 315 -18.27 2.26 -6.40
N LEU A 316 -18.76 1.44 -7.32
CA LEU A 316 -20.19 1.25 -7.56
C LEU A 316 -20.91 0.63 -6.36
N GLN A 317 -20.32 -0.36 -5.70
CA GLN A 317 -20.89 -0.97 -4.50
C GLN A 317 -20.91 -0.01 -3.30
N CYS A 318 -19.91 0.86 -3.18
CA CYS A 318 -19.85 1.88 -2.12
C CYS A 318 -20.79 3.07 -2.37
N ASP A 319 -21.34 3.19 -3.59
CA ASP A 319 -22.21 4.27 -4.05
C ASP A 319 -21.68 5.69 -3.78
N VAL A 320 -20.41 5.94 -4.14
CA VAL A 320 -19.78 7.26 -4.02
C VAL A 320 -19.22 7.75 -5.35
N ASP A 321 -19.26 9.05 -5.62
CA ASP A 321 -18.72 9.62 -6.86
C ASP A 321 -17.21 9.47 -6.95
N ARG A 322 -16.49 9.63 -5.83
CA ARG A 322 -15.06 9.34 -5.71
C ARG A 322 -14.79 8.36 -4.58
N LEU A 323 -14.01 7.32 -4.87
CA LEU A 323 -13.52 6.35 -3.89
C LEU A 323 -12.00 6.35 -3.86
N VAL A 324 -11.42 6.57 -2.68
CA VAL A 324 -9.99 6.36 -2.43
C VAL A 324 -9.79 4.95 -1.87
N ILE A 325 -9.10 4.08 -2.59
CA ILE A 325 -8.85 2.69 -2.20
C ILE A 325 -7.42 2.59 -1.66
N VAL A 326 -7.30 2.25 -0.38
CA VAL A 326 -6.05 2.21 0.38
C VAL A 326 -5.58 0.76 0.50
N PHE A 327 -4.45 0.47 -0.12
CA PHE A 327 -3.73 -0.79 0.01
C PHE A 327 -2.68 -0.69 1.11
N LEU A 328 -2.67 -1.69 1.98
CA LEU A 328 -1.68 -1.86 3.04
C LEU A 328 -0.60 -2.83 2.56
N ASN A 329 0.67 -2.45 2.67
CA ASN A 329 1.76 -3.36 2.34
C ASN A 329 1.90 -4.43 3.43
N ARG A 330 1.80 -5.70 3.02
CA ARG A 330 1.86 -6.86 3.92
C ARG A 330 3.18 -7.03 4.68
N ARG A 331 4.25 -6.33 4.29
CA ARG A 331 5.56 -6.34 4.97
C ARG A 331 5.68 -5.29 6.06
N GLN A 332 4.76 -4.34 6.15
CA GLN A 332 4.74 -3.27 7.14
C GLN A 332 3.84 -3.65 8.34
N TYR A 333 4.04 -2.99 9.47
CA TYR A 333 3.24 -3.20 10.69
C TYR A 333 2.20 -2.10 10.87
N TYR A 334 1.01 -2.49 11.32
CA TYR A 334 -0.13 -1.61 11.62
C TYR A 334 -0.77 -2.06 12.93
N GLU A 335 -0.97 -1.14 13.86
CA GLU A 335 -1.64 -1.35 15.15
C GLU A 335 -3.16 -1.47 14.98
N GLY A 336 -3.73 -0.79 13.99
CA GLY A 336 -5.15 -0.93 13.63
C GLY A 336 -5.70 0.20 12.76
N VAL A 337 -7.01 0.14 12.47
CA VAL A 337 -7.70 1.11 11.59
C VAL A 337 -7.56 2.56 12.06
N GLN A 338 -7.58 2.78 13.38
CA GLN A 338 -7.52 4.14 13.93
C GLN A 338 -6.15 4.79 13.72
N GLU A 339 -5.07 4.01 13.81
CA GLU A 339 -3.71 4.48 13.49
C GLU A 339 -3.62 4.81 12.00
N ILE A 340 -4.06 3.90 11.13
CA ILE A 340 -4.08 4.12 9.66
C ILE A 340 -4.87 5.39 9.32
N LYS A 341 -6.02 5.61 9.99
CA LYS A 341 -6.83 6.81 9.81
C LYS A 341 -6.10 8.07 10.30
N ALA A 342 -5.38 7.99 11.42
CA ALA A 342 -4.61 9.12 11.95
C ALA A 342 -3.46 9.51 11.01
N GLU A 343 -2.75 8.52 10.44
CA GLU A 343 -1.65 8.75 9.50
C GLU A 343 -2.12 9.26 8.13
N LEU A 344 -3.15 8.64 7.54
CA LEU A 344 -3.59 8.96 6.18
C LEU A 344 -4.68 10.02 6.10
N GLY A 345 -5.35 10.34 7.21
CA GLY A 345 -6.54 11.18 7.22
C GLY A 345 -6.31 12.56 6.58
N HIS A 346 -5.17 13.19 6.87
CA HIS A 346 -4.79 14.46 6.24
C HIS A 346 -4.67 14.33 4.72
N PHE A 347 -3.93 13.33 4.23
CA PHE A 347 -3.69 13.13 2.80
C PHE A 347 -4.97 12.76 2.03
N ILE A 348 -5.83 11.90 2.60
CA ILE A 348 -7.12 11.56 2.00
C ILE A 348 -8.01 12.80 1.88
N THR A 349 -7.97 13.69 2.89
CA THR A 349 -8.72 14.96 2.86
C THR A 349 -8.26 15.88 1.73
N LEU A 350 -6.97 15.88 1.39
CA LEU A 350 -6.46 16.66 0.26
C LEU A 350 -6.99 16.18 -1.10
N LEU A 351 -7.51 14.95 -1.18
CA LEU A 351 -8.10 14.38 -2.40
C LEU A 351 -9.61 14.63 -2.52
N ASP A 352 -10.21 15.27 -1.52
CA ASP A 352 -11.63 15.62 -1.48
C ASP A 352 -11.86 17.01 -2.10
N ASN A 353 -12.40 17.02 -3.32
CA ASN A 353 -12.69 18.24 -4.09
C ASN A 353 -14.17 18.65 -4.04
N ARG A 354 -14.93 18.16 -3.05
CA ARG A 354 -16.35 18.53 -2.89
C ARG A 354 -16.50 19.98 -2.43
N GLU A 355 -17.46 20.69 -3.03
CA GLU A 355 -17.85 22.03 -2.59
C GLU A 355 -18.63 22.03 -1.26
N LYS A 356 -19.30 20.92 -0.93
CA LYS A 356 -20.12 20.75 0.27
C LYS A 356 -19.49 19.73 1.21
N ASP A 357 -19.40 20.09 2.49
CA ASP A 357 -18.85 19.28 3.58
C ASP A 357 -17.44 18.68 3.30
N PRO A 358 -16.47 19.49 2.84
CA PRO A 358 -15.12 18.99 2.52
C PRO A 358 -14.43 18.41 3.76
N GLY A 359 -13.72 17.30 3.57
CA GLY A 359 -12.94 16.60 4.60
C GLY A 359 -13.74 15.68 5.52
N VAL A 360 -15.09 15.66 5.42
CA VAL A 360 -15.92 14.68 6.14
C VAL A 360 -16.16 13.47 5.25
N PHE A 361 -15.39 12.39 5.46
CA PHE A 361 -15.50 11.17 4.68
C PHE A 361 -15.74 9.92 5.54
N LYS A 362 -16.39 8.92 4.93
CA LYS A 362 -16.54 7.59 5.54
C LYS A 362 -15.32 6.74 5.22
N LEU A 363 -14.79 6.06 6.25
CA LEU A 363 -13.77 5.03 6.09
C LEU A 363 -14.46 3.67 6.10
N LEU A 364 -14.31 2.93 5.01
CA LEU A 364 -14.95 1.64 4.77
C LEU A 364 -13.88 0.54 4.77
N SER A 365 -14.27 -0.69 5.10
CA SER A 365 -13.48 -1.90 4.90
C SER A 365 -14.42 -3.11 4.88
N ILE A 366 -13.96 -4.25 4.35
CA ILE A 366 -14.71 -5.52 4.45
C ILE A 366 -14.11 -6.34 5.60
N GLY A 367 -14.91 -6.56 6.64
CA GLY A 367 -14.46 -7.24 7.86
C GLY A 367 -13.70 -6.33 8.81
N GLU A 368 -13.13 -6.91 9.86
CA GLU A 368 -12.15 -6.21 10.70
C GLU A 368 -10.79 -6.18 10.01
N VAL A 369 -9.96 -5.18 10.33
CA VAL A 369 -8.60 -5.13 9.78
C VAL A 369 -7.72 -6.13 10.52
N ASP A 370 -7.34 -7.17 9.78
CA ASP A 370 -6.36 -8.19 10.13
C ASP A 370 -5.06 -7.54 10.65
N ILE A 371 -4.82 -7.61 11.98
CA ILE A 371 -3.54 -7.20 12.57
C ILE A 371 -2.55 -8.34 12.32
N LYS A 372 -1.58 -8.11 11.45
CA LYS A 372 -0.60 -9.12 11.02
C LYS A 372 0.74 -8.99 11.76
N ARG A 373 1.32 -10.13 12.14
CA ARG A 373 2.71 -10.28 12.56
C ARG A 373 3.39 -11.43 11.84
N THR A 374 4.39 -11.16 11.02
CA THR A 374 5.24 -12.22 10.44
C THR A 374 6.11 -12.85 11.55
N LEU A 375 6.07 -14.19 11.66
CA LEU A 375 6.88 -14.95 12.61
C LEU A 375 8.20 -15.38 12.00
N VAL A 376 8.17 -15.85 10.76
CA VAL A 376 9.33 -16.35 10.01
C VAL A 376 9.04 -16.28 8.52
N GLY A 377 10.09 -16.17 7.71
CA GLY A 377 10.02 -16.34 6.27
C GLY A 377 11.21 -17.12 5.73
N GLY A 378 11.06 -17.66 4.53
CA GLY A 378 12.08 -18.44 3.85
C GLY A 378 11.85 -18.54 2.36
N THR A 379 12.64 -19.36 1.69
CA THR A 379 12.46 -19.70 0.27
C THR A 379 12.60 -21.21 0.13
N SER A 380 11.66 -21.87 -0.53
CA SER A 380 11.78 -23.26 -0.94
C SER A 380 12.05 -23.37 -2.44
N GLU A 381 12.63 -24.48 -2.87
CA GLU A 381 12.94 -24.71 -4.29
C GLU A 381 11.67 -24.90 -5.15
N VAL A 382 10.59 -25.42 -4.56
CA VAL A 382 9.35 -25.76 -5.26
C VAL A 382 8.35 -24.61 -5.27
N ASN A 383 8.09 -24.00 -4.11
CA ASN A 383 7.06 -22.97 -3.95
C ASN A 383 7.63 -21.54 -3.88
N GLY A 384 8.95 -21.39 -3.89
CA GLY A 384 9.64 -20.10 -3.80
C GLY A 384 9.51 -19.45 -2.43
N LYS A 385 9.35 -18.13 -2.37
CA LYS A 385 9.33 -17.39 -1.09
C LYS A 385 8.07 -17.71 -0.29
N TRP A 386 8.22 -17.92 1.01
CA TRP A 386 7.11 -18.24 1.92
C TRP A 386 7.24 -17.49 3.25
N GLU A 387 6.11 -17.26 3.92
CA GLU A 387 6.02 -16.66 5.25
C GLU A 387 5.05 -17.45 6.14
N VAL A 388 5.38 -17.55 7.42
CA VAL A 388 4.42 -17.92 8.47
C VAL A 388 4.10 -16.68 9.27
N GLU A 389 2.81 -16.36 9.36
CA GLU A 389 2.30 -15.14 9.99
C GLU A 389 1.22 -15.46 11.03
N GLU A 390 1.07 -14.59 12.02
CA GLU A 390 -0.09 -14.56 12.90
C GLU A 390 -0.97 -13.37 12.54
N VAL A 391 -2.28 -13.61 12.52
CA VAL A 391 -3.29 -12.61 12.20
C VAL A 391 -4.36 -12.61 13.28
N ASP A 392 -4.64 -11.46 13.86
CA ASP A 392 -5.73 -11.28 14.83
C ASP A 392 -6.99 -10.79 14.13
N VAL A 393 -8.06 -11.59 14.20
CA VAL A 393 -9.38 -11.31 13.63
C VAL A 393 -10.44 -11.49 14.72
N SER A 394 -11.16 -10.43 15.07
CA SER A 394 -12.25 -10.47 16.06
C SER A 394 -11.88 -11.12 17.39
N GLY A 395 -10.70 -10.76 17.90
CA GLY A 395 -10.16 -11.25 19.17
C GLY A 395 -9.64 -12.69 19.13
N LYS A 396 -9.57 -13.33 17.95
CA LYS A 396 -8.98 -14.65 17.75
C LYS A 396 -7.69 -14.51 16.94
N THR A 397 -6.63 -15.18 17.38
CA THR A 397 -5.38 -15.26 16.61
C THR A 397 -5.39 -16.51 15.73
N TYR A 398 -5.17 -16.32 14.43
CA TYR A 398 -4.93 -17.36 13.45
C TYR A 398 -3.45 -17.37 13.05
N ARG A 399 -2.91 -18.56 12.75
CA ARG A 399 -1.60 -18.71 12.13
C ARG A 399 -1.77 -19.12 10.68
N ARG A 400 -1.13 -18.40 9.76
CA ARG A 400 -1.21 -18.64 8.32
C ARG A 400 0.14 -19.03 7.73
N LEU A 401 0.13 -19.93 6.75
CA LEU A 401 1.25 -20.19 5.84
C LEU A 401 0.90 -19.53 4.50
N VAL A 402 1.80 -18.69 4.00
CA VAL A 402 1.58 -17.92 2.76
C VAL A 402 2.75 -18.15 1.82
N PHE A 403 2.45 -18.43 0.54
CA PHE A 403 3.45 -18.44 -0.52
C PHE A 403 3.43 -17.10 -1.25
N LEU A 404 4.57 -16.39 -1.25
CA LEU A 404 4.72 -15.06 -1.84
C LEU A 404 4.96 -15.10 -3.35
N SER A 405 5.42 -16.23 -3.88
CA SER A 405 5.70 -16.43 -5.31
C SER A 405 4.43 -16.55 -6.15
N THR A 406 3.35 -17.05 -5.54
CA THR A 406 2.09 -17.37 -6.21
C THR A 406 1.00 -16.49 -5.61
N LEU A 407 0.89 -15.26 -6.12
CA LEU A 407 -0.18 -14.31 -5.79
C LEU A 407 -0.45 -14.11 -4.28
N ASN A 408 0.57 -14.26 -3.43
CA ASN A 408 0.45 -14.12 -1.97
C ASN A 408 -0.72 -14.95 -1.37
N LEU A 409 -0.98 -16.14 -1.90
CA LEU A 409 -2.07 -17.03 -1.50
C LEU A 409 -1.86 -17.58 -0.08
N VAL A 410 -2.89 -17.49 0.77
CA VAL A 410 -2.92 -18.19 2.06
C VAL A 410 -3.11 -19.68 1.79
N GLN A 411 -2.06 -20.44 2.01
CA GLN A 411 -2.04 -21.89 1.76
C GLN A 411 -2.71 -22.65 2.89
N SER A 412 -2.43 -22.28 4.16
CA SER A 412 -3.02 -22.91 5.35
C SER A 412 -3.33 -21.87 6.41
N GLU A 413 -4.42 -22.07 7.14
CA GLU A 413 -4.81 -21.23 8.26
C GLU A 413 -5.26 -22.08 9.45
N ALA A 414 -4.74 -21.78 10.65
CA ALA A 414 -5.09 -22.50 11.86
C ALA A 414 -5.35 -21.57 13.04
N LEU A 415 -6.48 -21.78 13.72
CA LEU A 415 -6.77 -21.10 14.98
C LEU A 415 -5.74 -21.48 16.06
N THR A 416 -5.23 -20.47 16.75
CA THR A 416 -4.32 -20.67 17.89
C THR A 416 -5.07 -20.53 19.22
N GLY A 417 -4.59 -21.22 20.24
CA GLY A 417 -5.07 -21.11 21.61
C GLY A 417 -3.93 -21.08 22.61
N GLU A 418 -4.26 -20.93 23.89
CA GLU A 418 -3.27 -20.89 24.96
C GLU A 418 -2.68 -22.29 25.24
N GLY A 419 -1.37 -22.40 25.15
CA GLY A 419 -0.61 -23.58 25.56
C GLY A 419 0.03 -23.43 26.93
N LYS A 420 0.76 -24.47 27.35
CA LYS A 420 1.49 -24.47 28.63
C LYS A 420 2.58 -23.40 28.63
N LYS A 421 2.73 -22.68 29.76
CA LYS A 421 3.73 -21.62 29.96
C LYS A 421 3.60 -20.43 28.98
N GLY A 422 2.38 -20.08 28.56
CA GLY A 422 2.12 -18.91 27.72
C GLY A 422 2.53 -19.06 26.24
N LYS A 423 2.94 -20.26 25.80
CA LYS A 423 3.20 -20.51 24.37
C LYS A 423 1.88 -20.72 23.63
N LYS A 424 1.64 -20.00 22.54
CA LYS A 424 0.51 -20.27 21.63
C LYS A 424 0.63 -21.68 21.03
N LYS A 425 -0.48 -22.41 20.98
CA LYS A 425 -0.57 -23.76 20.40
C LYS A 425 -1.66 -23.78 19.32
N ILE A 426 -1.44 -24.55 18.25
CA ILE A 426 -2.46 -24.77 17.23
C ILE A 426 -3.59 -25.67 17.76
N LEU A 427 -4.85 -25.25 17.53
CA LEU A 427 -6.04 -25.98 17.92
C LEU A 427 -6.44 -26.99 16.84
N LEU A 428 -5.80 -28.16 16.84
CA LEU A 428 -6.04 -29.25 15.87
C LEU A 428 -7.43 -29.93 15.97
N ASP A 429 -8.27 -29.55 16.94
CA ASP A 429 -9.68 -29.97 17.01
C ASP A 429 -10.61 -29.06 16.20
N TYR A 430 -10.07 -27.97 15.64
CA TYR A 430 -10.81 -26.97 14.88
C TYR A 430 -10.24 -26.85 13.47
N LEU A 431 -11.11 -26.94 12.45
CA LEU A 431 -10.77 -26.64 11.07
C LEU A 431 -11.15 -25.20 10.76
N SER A 432 -10.16 -24.35 10.47
CA SER A 432 -10.40 -22.92 10.21
C SER A 432 -10.98 -22.70 8.80
N CYS A 433 -10.54 -23.47 7.82
CA CYS A 433 -11.03 -23.39 6.44
C CYS A 433 -12.36 -24.15 6.26
N GLU A 434 -13.38 -23.48 5.72
CA GLU A 434 -14.70 -24.07 5.47
C GLU A 434 -14.62 -25.29 4.53
N PHE A 435 -13.78 -25.26 3.49
CA PHE A 435 -13.67 -26.39 2.57
C PHE A 435 -13.07 -27.66 3.20
N HIS A 436 -12.20 -27.54 4.21
CA HIS A 436 -11.75 -28.71 4.98
C HIS A 436 -12.90 -29.30 5.81
N GLN A 437 -13.77 -28.45 6.36
CA GLN A 437 -14.99 -28.91 7.06
C GLN A 437 -15.92 -29.64 6.09
N MET A 438 -16.11 -29.11 4.87
CA MET A 438 -16.89 -29.74 3.80
C MET A 438 -16.30 -31.09 3.35
N MET A 439 -14.98 -31.19 3.23
CA MET A 439 -14.30 -32.46 2.98
C MET A 439 -14.58 -33.49 4.07
N VAL A 440 -14.39 -33.13 5.35
CA VAL A 440 -14.69 -34.05 6.46
C VAL A 440 -16.18 -34.42 6.50
N ALA A 441 -17.07 -33.46 6.25
CA ALA A 441 -18.51 -33.70 6.11
C ALA A 441 -18.82 -34.79 5.08
N GLY A 442 -18.13 -34.79 3.94
CA GLY A 442 -18.29 -35.81 2.89
C GLY A 442 -18.09 -37.25 3.39
N LEU A 443 -17.36 -37.45 4.48
CA LEU A 443 -17.20 -38.77 5.09
C LEU A 443 -18.53 -39.37 5.58
N ALA A 444 -19.52 -38.55 5.94
CA ALA A 444 -20.85 -39.01 6.37
C ALA A 444 -21.56 -39.86 5.30
N LEU A 445 -21.17 -39.69 4.02
CA LEU A 445 -21.73 -40.44 2.90
C LEU A 445 -21.19 -41.87 2.78
N LEU A 446 -20.10 -42.22 3.47
CA LEU A 446 -19.59 -43.59 3.45
C LEU A 446 -20.56 -44.53 4.18
N PRO A 447 -20.73 -45.79 3.72
CA PRO A 447 -21.71 -46.72 4.31
C PRO A 447 -21.54 -46.98 5.81
N HIS A 448 -20.32 -46.90 6.33
CA HIS A 448 -20.03 -47.10 7.75
C HIS A 448 -20.08 -45.81 8.59
N ASN A 449 -20.37 -44.66 7.95
CA ASN A 449 -20.38 -43.31 8.51
C ASN A 449 -19.28 -43.08 9.56
N PRO A 450 -18.03 -42.82 9.13
CA PRO A 450 -16.92 -42.47 10.02
C PRO A 450 -17.27 -41.42 11.07
N LEU A 451 -18.12 -40.44 10.74
CA LEU A 451 -18.47 -39.35 11.66
C LEU A 451 -19.35 -39.82 12.82
N ALA A 452 -20.06 -40.95 12.67
CA ALA A 452 -20.86 -41.56 13.73
C ALA A 452 -20.00 -42.34 14.73
N LYS A 453 -18.92 -42.97 14.27
CA LYS A 453 -18.04 -43.83 15.05
C LYS A 453 -16.59 -43.61 14.64
N THR A 454 -15.90 -42.76 15.40
CA THR A 454 -14.53 -42.33 15.12
C THR A 454 -13.44 -43.36 15.48
N ASP A 455 -13.80 -44.41 16.23
CA ASP A 455 -12.86 -45.42 16.72
C ASP A 455 -12.78 -46.65 15.79
N GLN A 456 -12.95 -46.44 14.48
CA GLN A 456 -12.88 -47.47 13.44
C GLN A 456 -11.51 -47.45 12.71
N PRO A 457 -10.99 -48.62 12.29
CA PRO A 457 -9.77 -48.67 11.50
C PRO A 457 -10.05 -48.16 10.08
N LEU A 458 -9.54 -46.99 9.76
CA LEU A 458 -9.69 -46.32 8.47
C LEU A 458 -8.31 -45.97 7.89
N LYS A 459 -8.19 -45.92 6.56
CA LYS A 459 -6.98 -45.46 5.87
C LYS A 459 -7.34 -44.25 5.01
N PHE A 460 -6.73 -43.11 5.30
CA PHE A 460 -6.94 -41.86 4.57
C PHE A 460 -5.66 -41.46 3.84
N ALA A 461 -5.81 -40.93 2.62
CA ALA A 461 -4.72 -40.24 1.92
C ALA A 461 -5.10 -38.77 1.71
N VAL A 462 -4.19 -37.87 2.05
CA VAL A 462 -4.32 -36.42 1.82
C VAL A 462 -3.23 -36.01 0.85
N LEU A 463 -3.64 -35.63 -0.36
CA LEU A 463 -2.76 -35.20 -1.44
C LEU A 463 -2.68 -33.68 -1.40
N GLY A 464 -1.48 -33.14 -1.21
CA GLY A 464 -1.26 -31.75 -0.83
C GLY A 464 -1.34 -31.61 0.68
N LEU A 465 -0.20 -31.45 1.36
CA LEU A 465 -0.17 -31.40 2.81
C LEU A 465 -0.35 -29.98 3.32
N GLY A 466 0.34 -29.02 2.71
CA GLY A 466 0.37 -27.65 3.21
C GLY A 466 0.87 -27.57 4.65
N GLY A 467 0.19 -26.78 5.49
CA GLY A 467 0.38 -26.76 6.94
C GLY A 467 -0.05 -28.04 7.67
N GLY A 468 -0.55 -29.05 6.96
CA GLY A 468 -0.87 -30.38 7.48
C GLY A 468 -2.14 -30.47 8.32
N LEU A 469 -2.98 -29.43 8.29
CA LEU A 469 -4.11 -29.26 9.21
C LEU A 469 -5.21 -30.29 9.01
N LEU A 470 -5.62 -30.56 7.77
CA LEU A 470 -6.61 -31.60 7.47
C LEU A 470 -6.11 -32.98 7.92
N ALA A 471 -4.87 -33.33 7.57
CA ALA A 471 -4.27 -34.62 7.94
C ALA A 471 -4.13 -34.77 9.47
N ALA A 472 -3.69 -33.73 10.17
CA ALA A 472 -3.59 -33.72 11.63
C ALA A 472 -4.97 -33.81 12.30
N TYR A 473 -5.98 -33.12 11.77
CA TYR A 473 -7.36 -33.20 12.23
C TYR A 473 -7.91 -34.62 12.08
N LEU A 474 -7.78 -35.24 10.90
CA LEU A 474 -8.21 -36.62 10.66
C LEU A 474 -7.54 -37.60 11.65
N LEU A 475 -6.23 -37.49 11.85
CA LEU A 475 -5.49 -38.34 12.78
C LEU A 475 -5.99 -38.22 14.23
N ARG A 476 -6.36 -37.00 14.63
CA ARG A 476 -6.79 -36.65 15.98
C ARG A 476 -8.24 -37.09 16.24
N GLN A 477 -9.14 -36.86 15.30
CA GLN A 477 -10.55 -37.20 15.44
C GLN A 477 -10.78 -38.72 15.28
N PHE A 478 -10.10 -39.38 14.34
CA PHE A 478 -10.29 -40.80 14.05
C PHE A 478 -9.20 -41.65 14.71
N LYS A 479 -9.47 -42.12 15.95
CA LYS A 479 -8.45 -42.68 16.85
C LYS A 479 -7.76 -43.96 16.34
N GLN A 480 -8.38 -44.71 15.45
CA GLN A 480 -7.80 -45.91 14.83
C GLN A 480 -7.46 -45.71 13.35
N ALA A 481 -7.59 -44.49 12.82
CA ALA A 481 -7.23 -44.23 11.43
C ALA A 481 -5.71 -44.16 11.24
N SER A 482 -5.24 -44.65 10.09
CA SER A 482 -3.92 -44.32 9.55
C SER A 482 -4.09 -43.26 8.47
N VAL A 483 -3.29 -42.21 8.54
CA VAL A 483 -3.33 -41.06 7.62
C VAL A 483 -2.03 -41.00 6.85
N ILE A 484 -2.12 -40.88 5.54
CA ILE A 484 -0.98 -40.71 4.64
C ILE A 484 -1.05 -39.30 4.05
N GLY A 485 -0.11 -38.44 4.42
CA GLY A 485 0.08 -37.13 3.79
C GLY A 485 1.08 -37.23 2.65
N VAL A 486 0.75 -36.63 1.49
CA VAL A 486 1.65 -36.57 0.33
C VAL A 486 1.89 -35.11 -0.01
N GLU A 487 3.17 -34.72 0.00
CA GLU A 487 3.62 -33.35 -0.25
C GLU A 487 4.80 -33.38 -1.21
N LEU A 488 4.83 -32.46 -2.17
CA LEU A 488 5.93 -32.38 -3.13
C LEU A 488 7.13 -31.65 -2.52
N ASP A 489 6.88 -30.64 -1.68
CA ASP A 489 7.91 -29.76 -1.13
C ASP A 489 8.32 -30.18 0.30
N HIS A 490 9.58 -30.62 0.43
CA HIS A 490 10.15 -31.01 1.72
C HIS A 490 10.13 -29.87 2.76
N ASP A 491 10.30 -28.62 2.33
CA ASP A 491 10.29 -27.47 3.25
C ASP A 491 8.88 -27.24 3.80
N VAL A 492 7.82 -27.49 3.02
CA VAL A 492 6.43 -27.39 3.48
C VAL A 492 6.13 -28.41 4.58
N ILE A 493 6.64 -29.65 4.45
CA ILE A 493 6.53 -30.66 5.50
C ILE A 493 7.20 -30.18 6.80
N LYS A 494 8.38 -29.58 6.68
CA LYS A 494 9.12 -29.03 7.84
C LYS A 494 8.35 -27.87 8.47
N ILE A 495 7.81 -26.96 7.66
CA ILE A 495 7.00 -25.83 8.13
C ILE A 495 5.77 -26.33 8.90
N ALA A 496 5.07 -27.35 8.38
CA ALA A 496 3.93 -27.97 9.04
C ALA A 496 4.31 -28.49 10.43
N ALA A 497 5.46 -29.17 10.55
CA ALA A 497 5.95 -29.69 11.82
C ALA A 497 6.34 -28.58 12.81
N ASP A 498 7.14 -27.61 12.35
CA ASP A 498 7.74 -26.58 13.19
C ASP A 498 6.72 -25.53 13.64
N PHE A 499 5.76 -25.16 12.78
CA PHE A 499 4.87 -24.02 13.01
C PHE A 499 3.39 -24.38 13.14
N PHE A 500 2.96 -25.53 12.60
CA PHE A 500 1.55 -25.96 12.60
C PHE A 500 1.24 -27.13 13.53
N SER A 501 2.20 -27.54 14.37
CA SER A 501 2.06 -28.68 15.30
C SER A 501 1.73 -30.00 14.60
N PHE A 502 2.19 -30.18 13.36
CA PHE A 502 1.91 -31.37 12.58
C PHE A 502 2.57 -32.62 13.21
N PRO A 503 1.82 -33.72 13.45
CA PRO A 503 2.25 -34.82 14.30
C PRO A 503 3.12 -35.87 13.57
N LEU A 504 4.32 -35.49 13.13
CA LEU A 504 5.25 -36.39 12.42
C LEU A 504 5.68 -37.64 13.21
N SER A 505 5.61 -37.59 14.54
CA SER A 505 6.04 -38.69 15.41
C SER A 505 4.94 -39.72 15.72
N ASP A 506 3.68 -39.48 15.34
CA ASP A 506 2.61 -40.45 15.55
C ASP A 506 2.74 -41.60 14.53
N PRO A 507 2.84 -42.87 14.96
CA PRO A 507 3.04 -44.00 14.05
C PRO A 507 1.86 -44.24 13.07
N ARG A 508 0.68 -43.66 13.34
CA ARG A 508 -0.48 -43.72 12.44
C ARG A 508 -0.38 -42.68 11.32
N MET A 509 0.47 -41.65 11.46
CA MET A 509 0.74 -40.64 10.44
C MET A 509 1.94 -41.05 9.60
N LYS A 510 1.77 -41.12 8.29
CA LYS A 510 2.86 -41.37 7.33
C LYS A 510 2.94 -40.21 6.36
N VAL A 511 4.11 -39.59 6.22
CA VAL A 511 4.32 -38.54 5.23
C VAL A 511 5.21 -39.06 4.12
N LYS A 512 4.81 -38.81 2.87
CA LYS A 512 5.61 -39.10 1.69
C LYS A 512 5.94 -37.80 0.97
N CYS A 513 7.23 -37.46 0.94
CA CYS A 513 7.74 -36.34 0.14
C CYS A 513 7.91 -36.81 -1.31
N MET A 514 6.87 -36.67 -2.14
CA MET A 514 6.87 -37.15 -3.52
C MET A 514 5.74 -36.52 -4.34
N ASN A 515 5.77 -36.69 -5.66
CA ASN A 515 4.67 -36.32 -6.53
C ASN A 515 3.43 -37.18 -6.22
N ALA A 516 2.28 -36.52 -6.01
CA ALA A 516 1.03 -37.20 -5.68
C ALA A 516 0.49 -38.10 -6.81
N LEU A 517 0.78 -37.80 -8.08
CA LEU A 517 0.42 -38.66 -9.22
C LEU A 517 1.17 -40.00 -9.15
N ASP A 518 2.46 -39.98 -8.81
CA ASP A 518 3.25 -41.20 -8.60
C ASP A 518 2.71 -42.02 -7.43
N PHE A 519 2.34 -41.35 -6.33
CA PHE A 519 1.71 -42.02 -5.18
C PHE A 519 0.40 -42.71 -5.56
N ILE A 520 -0.47 -42.03 -6.33
CA ILE A 520 -1.74 -42.61 -6.79
C ILE A 520 -1.49 -43.85 -7.65
N ARG A 521 -0.54 -43.78 -8.60
CA ARG A 521 -0.17 -44.92 -9.44
C ARG A 521 0.26 -46.11 -8.57
N ASP A 522 1.20 -45.92 -7.66
CA ASP A 522 1.73 -46.97 -6.81
C ASP A 522 0.64 -47.63 -5.95
N VAL A 523 -0.27 -46.83 -5.35
CA VAL A 523 -1.38 -47.36 -4.56
C VAL A 523 -2.44 -48.03 -5.45
N SER A 524 -2.65 -47.56 -6.68
CA SER A 524 -3.59 -48.18 -7.63
C SER A 524 -3.16 -49.58 -8.06
N GLU A 525 -1.85 -49.84 -8.11
CA GLU A 525 -1.24 -51.14 -8.47
C GLU A 525 -1.00 -52.04 -7.25
N ALA A 526 -0.99 -51.47 -6.04
CA ALA A 526 -0.82 -52.21 -4.80
C ALA A 526 -2.03 -53.10 -4.43
N GLY A 527 -1.80 -54.03 -3.51
CA GLY A 527 -2.81 -54.97 -3.01
C GLY A 527 -3.94 -54.32 -2.18
N PRO A 528 -5.02 -55.06 -1.86
CA PRO A 528 -6.20 -54.51 -1.18
C PRO A 528 -5.95 -53.84 0.17
N SER A 529 -4.90 -54.24 0.90
CA SER A 529 -4.52 -53.65 2.19
C SER A 529 -3.97 -52.23 2.08
N GLU A 530 -3.46 -51.84 0.90
CA GLU A 530 -2.92 -50.51 0.64
C GLU A 530 -3.97 -49.49 0.20
N LYS A 531 -5.17 -49.96 -0.16
CA LYS A 531 -6.27 -49.12 -0.63
C LYS A 531 -6.85 -48.24 0.49
N CYS A 532 -7.30 -47.05 0.11
CA CYS A 532 -7.80 -46.04 1.06
C CYS A 532 -9.33 -46.09 1.20
N ASP A 533 -9.83 -45.76 2.38
CA ASP A 533 -11.26 -45.49 2.62
C ASP A 533 -11.65 -44.12 2.05
N ALA A 534 -10.76 -43.13 2.13
CA ALA A 534 -10.95 -41.85 1.47
C ALA A 534 -9.63 -41.27 0.94
N ILE A 535 -9.70 -40.61 -0.21
CA ILE A 535 -8.61 -39.83 -0.79
C ILE A 535 -9.09 -38.38 -0.85
N PHE A 536 -8.34 -37.47 -0.24
CA PHE A 536 -8.56 -36.04 -0.26
C PHE A 536 -7.56 -35.40 -1.23
N VAL A 537 -8.06 -34.64 -2.20
CA VAL A 537 -7.25 -33.92 -3.19
C VAL A 537 -7.35 -32.43 -2.86
N ASP A 538 -6.26 -31.88 -2.33
CA ASP A 538 -6.11 -30.48 -1.92
C ASP A 538 -4.79 -29.90 -2.47
N ILE A 539 -4.63 -29.98 -3.79
CA ILE A 539 -3.42 -29.53 -4.49
C ILE A 539 -3.79 -28.35 -5.39
N ALA A 540 -3.29 -27.17 -5.08
CA ALA A 540 -3.43 -25.99 -5.93
C ALA A 540 -2.25 -25.86 -6.91
N GLY A 541 -2.48 -25.26 -8.08
CA GLY A 541 -1.45 -24.95 -9.08
C GLY A 541 -1.27 -23.46 -9.32
N SER A 542 -0.18 -23.09 -9.99
CA SER A 542 0.14 -21.71 -10.36
C SER A 542 -0.42 -21.28 -11.72
N SER A 543 -1.24 -22.10 -12.39
CA SER A 543 -1.65 -21.86 -13.78
C SER A 543 -2.95 -21.07 -13.88
N ASP A 544 -2.85 -19.76 -14.09
CA ASP A 544 -3.98 -18.86 -14.41
C ASP A 544 -4.54 -19.07 -15.84
N GLU A 545 -3.88 -19.86 -16.70
CA GLU A 545 -4.26 -19.99 -18.12
C GLU A 545 -5.62 -20.65 -18.37
N ILE A 546 -6.14 -21.43 -17.42
CA ILE A 546 -7.39 -22.19 -17.59
C ILE A 546 -8.45 -21.76 -16.56
N GLY A 547 -8.21 -20.77 -15.70
CA GLY A 547 -9.22 -20.34 -14.71
C GLY A 547 -9.62 -21.42 -13.68
N LEU A 548 -8.85 -22.51 -13.58
CA LEU A 548 -8.96 -23.57 -12.58
C LEU A 548 -7.75 -23.50 -11.65
N CYS A 549 -7.96 -23.14 -10.38
CA CYS A 549 -6.89 -22.96 -9.41
C CYS A 549 -6.62 -24.24 -8.60
N CYS A 550 -7.66 -25.01 -8.29
CA CYS A 550 -7.56 -26.28 -7.58
C CYS A 550 -8.65 -27.25 -8.07
N PRO A 551 -8.35 -28.54 -8.33
CA PRO A 551 -7.01 -29.11 -8.36
C PRO A 551 -6.23 -28.68 -9.61
N THR A 552 -4.95 -29.06 -9.74
CA THR A 552 -4.27 -28.91 -11.04
C THR A 552 -4.95 -29.78 -12.10
N PRO A 553 -5.01 -29.36 -13.39
CA PRO A 553 -5.74 -30.07 -14.44
C PRO A 553 -5.37 -31.56 -14.59
N GLN A 554 -4.11 -31.92 -14.30
CA GLN A 554 -3.60 -33.29 -14.35
C GLN A 554 -4.39 -34.26 -13.45
N PHE A 555 -4.89 -33.80 -12.30
CA PHE A 555 -5.69 -34.64 -11.39
C PHE A 555 -7.12 -34.89 -11.88
N LEU A 556 -7.56 -34.17 -12.91
CA LEU A 556 -8.88 -34.33 -13.53
C LEU A 556 -8.82 -35.14 -14.82
N GLU A 557 -7.63 -35.58 -15.26
CA GLU A 557 -7.50 -36.45 -16.41
C GLU A 557 -8.23 -37.79 -16.14
N PRO A 558 -9.03 -38.31 -17.09
CA PRO A 558 -9.81 -39.53 -16.87
C PRO A 558 -8.98 -40.73 -16.41
N GLN A 559 -7.75 -40.86 -16.92
CA GLN A 559 -6.82 -41.91 -16.51
C GLN A 559 -6.44 -41.80 -15.03
N VAL A 560 -6.16 -40.58 -14.55
CA VAL A 560 -5.79 -40.32 -13.15
C VAL A 560 -6.99 -40.53 -12.22
N LEU A 561 -8.18 -40.09 -12.62
CA LEU A 561 -9.42 -40.36 -11.88
C LEU A 561 -9.70 -41.87 -11.75
N GLU A 562 -9.46 -42.66 -12.81
CA GLU A 562 -9.58 -44.11 -12.75
C GLU A 562 -8.52 -44.75 -11.84
N GLN A 563 -7.29 -44.23 -11.82
CA GLN A 563 -6.26 -44.68 -10.87
C GLN A 563 -6.65 -44.36 -9.43
N MET A 564 -7.19 -43.16 -9.15
CA MET A 564 -7.72 -42.80 -7.83
C MET A 564 -8.86 -43.74 -7.41
N LYS A 565 -9.79 -44.04 -8.32
CA LYS A 565 -10.87 -45.01 -8.08
C LYS A 565 -10.33 -46.40 -7.75
N LYS A 566 -9.29 -46.87 -8.45
CA LYS A 566 -8.59 -48.13 -8.16
C LYS A 566 -7.76 -48.10 -6.87
N ALA A 567 -7.34 -46.92 -6.41
CA ALA A 567 -6.64 -46.71 -5.15
C ALA A 567 -7.61 -46.69 -3.94
N LEU A 568 -8.91 -46.53 -4.17
CA LEU A 568 -9.95 -46.61 -3.15
C LEU A 568 -10.41 -48.05 -2.88
N LYS A 569 -10.85 -48.31 -1.65
CA LYS A 569 -11.62 -49.51 -1.32
C LYS A 569 -12.98 -49.48 -2.02
N PRO A 570 -13.67 -50.63 -2.18
CA PRO A 570 -14.98 -50.67 -2.87
C PRO A 570 -16.05 -49.71 -2.33
N LYS A 571 -16.00 -49.38 -1.04
CA LYS A 571 -16.94 -48.46 -0.36
C LYS A 571 -16.32 -47.11 -0.01
N GLY A 572 -15.19 -46.77 -0.64
CA GLY A 572 -14.46 -45.54 -0.40
C GLY A 572 -15.02 -44.34 -1.18
N ALA A 573 -14.44 -43.17 -0.90
CA ALA A 573 -14.80 -41.91 -1.56
C ALA A 573 -13.58 -41.08 -1.95
N LEU A 574 -13.67 -40.40 -3.08
CA LEU A 574 -12.76 -39.35 -3.52
C LEU A 574 -13.36 -37.99 -3.12
N LEU A 575 -12.57 -37.12 -2.51
CA LEU A 575 -12.97 -35.77 -2.10
C LEU A 575 -12.03 -34.76 -2.70
N ILE A 576 -12.52 -33.88 -3.57
CA ILE A 576 -11.70 -32.91 -4.33
C ILE A 576 -12.10 -31.50 -3.93
N ASN A 577 -11.12 -30.66 -3.55
CA ASN A 577 -11.28 -29.21 -3.48
C ASN A 577 -11.31 -28.67 -4.92
N LEU A 578 -12.43 -28.09 -5.33
CA LEU A 578 -12.61 -27.42 -6.62
C LEU A 578 -12.66 -25.91 -6.41
N VAL A 579 -11.71 -25.20 -6.99
CA VAL A 579 -11.60 -23.73 -6.95
C VAL A 579 -11.53 -23.23 -8.38
N THR A 580 -12.65 -22.69 -8.86
CA THR A 580 -12.75 -22.01 -10.15
C THR A 580 -13.87 -20.98 -10.09
N ARG A 581 -13.67 -19.86 -10.79
CA ARG A 581 -14.70 -18.82 -10.96
C ARG A 581 -15.45 -18.95 -12.29
N ASP A 582 -15.08 -19.94 -13.09
CA ASP A 582 -15.72 -20.22 -14.37
C ASP A 582 -16.74 -21.37 -14.21
N ASP A 583 -18.02 -21.02 -14.30
CA ASP A 583 -19.13 -21.97 -14.17
C ASP A 583 -19.07 -23.09 -15.22
N SER A 584 -18.55 -22.81 -16.42
CA SER A 584 -18.41 -23.80 -17.48
C SER A 584 -17.33 -24.83 -17.15
N ILE A 585 -16.24 -24.39 -16.54
CA ILE A 585 -15.14 -25.26 -16.09
C ILE A 585 -15.58 -26.05 -14.87
N SER A 586 -16.30 -25.44 -13.94
CA SER A 586 -16.93 -26.12 -12.81
C SER A 586 -17.84 -27.26 -13.30
N LEU A 587 -18.72 -26.98 -14.27
CA LEU A 587 -19.64 -27.98 -14.83
C LEU A 587 -18.89 -29.12 -15.53
N ARG A 588 -17.96 -28.81 -16.44
CA ARG A 588 -17.15 -29.83 -17.14
C ARG A 588 -16.35 -30.70 -16.19
N THR A 589 -15.83 -30.11 -15.10
CA THR A 589 -15.11 -30.86 -14.07
C THR A 589 -16.03 -31.85 -13.36
N LYS A 590 -17.25 -31.42 -12.99
CA LYS A 590 -18.27 -32.30 -12.40
C LYS A 590 -18.68 -33.43 -13.35
N GLU A 591 -18.88 -33.13 -14.63
CA GLU A 591 -19.18 -34.12 -15.66
C GLU A 591 -18.05 -35.16 -15.80
N THR A 592 -16.80 -34.69 -15.83
CA THR A 592 -15.61 -35.56 -15.94
C THR A 592 -15.50 -36.49 -14.74
N VAL A 593 -15.67 -35.98 -13.51
CA VAL A 593 -15.65 -36.80 -12.30
C VAL A 593 -16.83 -37.77 -12.26
N ALA A 594 -18.03 -37.32 -12.66
CA ALA A 594 -19.23 -38.16 -12.73
C ALA A 594 -19.13 -39.27 -13.80
N GLY A 595 -18.33 -39.08 -14.85
CA GLY A 595 -18.03 -40.10 -15.85
C GLY A 595 -17.25 -41.30 -15.30
N VAL A 596 -16.47 -41.10 -14.23
CA VAL A 596 -15.66 -42.15 -13.58
C VAL A 596 -16.33 -42.67 -12.30
N PHE A 597 -16.91 -41.77 -11.49
CA PHE A 597 -17.53 -42.12 -10.21
C PHE A 597 -19.07 -42.21 -10.37
N PRO A 598 -19.67 -43.40 -10.13
CA PRO A 598 -21.11 -43.62 -10.37
C PRO A 598 -22.05 -42.77 -9.50
N THR A 599 -21.55 -42.14 -8.44
CA THR A 599 -22.34 -41.23 -7.62
C THR A 599 -21.48 -40.05 -7.19
N LEU A 600 -21.89 -38.84 -7.59
CA LEU A 600 -21.22 -37.58 -7.29
C LEU A 600 -22.12 -36.70 -6.41
N HIS A 601 -21.56 -36.20 -5.31
CA HIS A 601 -22.18 -35.14 -4.50
C HIS A 601 -21.32 -33.89 -4.52
N VAL A 602 -21.95 -32.75 -4.28
CA VAL A 602 -21.31 -31.44 -4.26
C VAL A 602 -21.71 -30.71 -2.99
N LEU A 603 -20.72 -30.08 -2.37
CA LEU A 603 -20.86 -29.11 -1.29
C LEU A 603 -20.30 -27.78 -1.80
N ARG A 604 -21.05 -26.69 -1.66
CA ARG A 604 -20.61 -25.35 -2.07
C ARG A 604 -20.39 -24.48 -0.83
N SER A 605 -19.24 -23.81 -0.79
CA SER A 605 -18.89 -22.85 0.26
C SER A 605 -19.88 -21.69 0.30
N CYS A 606 -20.10 -21.13 1.49
CA CYS A 606 -20.90 -19.90 1.66
C CYS A 606 -20.03 -18.64 1.70
N GLU A 607 -18.74 -18.82 1.98
CA GLU A 607 -17.79 -17.73 2.21
C GLU A 607 -16.83 -17.52 1.02
N ASP A 608 -16.62 -18.54 0.20
CA ASP A 608 -15.63 -18.54 -0.89
C ASP A 608 -16.15 -19.25 -2.16
N VAL A 609 -15.34 -19.24 -3.22
CA VAL A 609 -15.61 -19.88 -4.51
C VAL A 609 -15.39 -21.40 -4.50
N ASN A 610 -14.99 -21.96 -3.35
CA ASN A 610 -14.71 -23.38 -3.21
C ASN A 610 -15.96 -24.26 -3.33
N GLU A 611 -15.80 -25.37 -4.02
CA GLU A 611 -16.73 -26.50 -4.00
C GLU A 611 -15.98 -27.77 -3.61
N VAL A 612 -16.62 -28.68 -2.87
CA VAL A 612 -16.07 -30.01 -2.58
C VAL A 612 -16.87 -31.05 -3.36
N LEU A 613 -16.17 -31.72 -4.29
CA LEU A 613 -16.72 -32.82 -5.08
C LEU A 613 -16.48 -34.13 -4.35
N ILE A 614 -17.53 -34.95 -4.19
CA ILE A 614 -17.47 -36.22 -3.46
C ILE A 614 -17.90 -37.37 -4.38
N GLY A 615 -16.91 -38.04 -4.98
CA GLY A 615 -17.11 -39.19 -5.86
C GLY A 615 -17.11 -40.51 -5.09
N GLN A 616 -18.19 -41.27 -5.14
CA GLN A 616 -18.28 -42.58 -4.47
C GLN A 616 -18.01 -43.71 -5.46
N SER A 617 -17.20 -44.70 -5.06
CA SER A 617 -16.85 -45.84 -5.93
C SER A 617 -18.02 -46.79 -6.24
N GLN A 618 -19.11 -46.69 -5.47
CA GLN A 618 -20.32 -47.51 -5.64
C GLN A 618 -21.52 -46.63 -5.98
N LEU A 619 -22.39 -47.17 -6.85
CA LEU A 619 -23.68 -46.56 -7.16
C LEU A 619 -24.56 -46.54 -5.91
N LYS A 620 -25.07 -45.36 -5.55
CA LYS A 620 -26.12 -45.18 -4.55
C LYS A 620 -27.31 -44.49 -5.19
N ASP A 621 -28.41 -45.23 -5.34
CA ASP A 621 -29.66 -44.67 -5.86
C ASP A 621 -30.53 -43.99 -4.79
N THR A 622 -30.21 -44.18 -3.51
CA THR A 622 -30.97 -43.56 -2.43
C THR A 622 -30.70 -42.06 -2.36
N PRO A 623 -31.74 -41.21 -2.30
CA PRO A 623 -31.57 -39.78 -2.07
C PRO A 623 -30.83 -39.53 -0.75
N VAL A 624 -29.87 -38.61 -0.75
CA VAL A 624 -29.27 -38.13 0.50
C VAL A 624 -30.29 -37.25 1.20
N ALA A 625 -30.60 -37.59 2.45
CA ALA A 625 -31.35 -36.73 3.35
C ALA A 625 -30.36 -36.10 4.35
N PRO A 626 -29.93 -34.84 4.14
CA PRO A 626 -28.91 -34.21 5.00
C PRO A 626 -29.28 -34.25 6.48
N GLN A 627 -30.56 -34.04 6.80
CA GLN A 627 -31.11 -34.11 8.16
C GLN A 627 -30.92 -35.48 8.83
N GLU A 628 -30.91 -36.57 8.06
CA GLU A 628 -30.69 -37.93 8.59
C GLU A 628 -29.19 -38.24 8.77
N LEU A 629 -28.33 -37.60 7.97
CA LEU A 629 -26.88 -37.71 8.14
C LEU A 629 -26.42 -36.99 9.41
N THR A 630 -26.90 -35.76 9.63
CA THR A 630 -26.48 -34.92 10.77
C THR A 630 -26.89 -35.51 12.12
N LYS A 631 -28.06 -36.16 12.20
CA LYS A 631 -28.52 -36.88 13.41
C LYS A 631 -27.57 -37.99 13.87
N LYS A 632 -26.74 -38.53 12.96
CA LYS A 632 -25.88 -39.69 13.23
C LYS A 632 -24.44 -39.29 13.55
N ILE A 633 -24.11 -38.00 13.61
CA ILE A 633 -22.74 -37.53 13.88
C ILE A 633 -22.44 -37.57 15.37
N SER A 634 -21.22 -37.99 15.72
CA SER A 634 -20.72 -37.95 17.08
C SER A 634 -20.63 -36.52 17.59
N ARG A 635 -21.25 -36.23 18.74
CA ARG A 635 -21.16 -34.92 19.41
C ARG A 635 -19.76 -34.57 19.91
N ASN A 636 -18.88 -35.57 20.01
CA ASN A 636 -17.50 -35.40 20.47
C ASN A 636 -16.53 -35.09 19.33
N LEU A 637 -17.01 -34.96 18.09
CA LEU A 637 -16.20 -34.58 16.95
C LEU A 637 -15.77 -33.11 17.09
N GLY A 638 -14.51 -32.81 16.83
CA GLY A 638 -14.07 -31.42 16.62
C GLY A 638 -14.89 -30.73 15.52
N SER A 639 -15.00 -29.40 15.54
CA SER A 639 -15.75 -28.62 14.51
C SER A 639 -17.16 -29.16 14.17
N VAL A 640 -17.83 -29.84 15.11
CA VAL A 640 -19.05 -30.62 14.80
C VAL A 640 -20.17 -29.74 14.24
N ASN A 641 -20.33 -28.53 14.76
CA ASN A 641 -21.35 -27.60 14.30
C ASN A 641 -21.08 -27.20 12.84
N ASP A 642 -19.83 -26.81 12.53
CA ASP A 642 -19.44 -26.38 11.18
C ASP A 642 -19.55 -27.52 10.15
N ILE A 643 -19.24 -28.75 10.57
CA ILE A 643 -19.40 -29.96 9.76
C ILE A 643 -20.89 -30.28 9.53
N VAL A 644 -21.74 -30.13 10.55
CA VAL A 644 -23.19 -30.31 10.45
C VAL A 644 -23.79 -29.28 9.48
N ASP A 645 -23.39 -28.02 9.61
CA ASP A 645 -23.85 -26.93 8.75
C ASP A 645 -23.40 -27.12 7.30
N SER A 646 -22.16 -27.60 7.11
CA SER A 646 -21.66 -28.03 5.81
C SER A 646 -22.53 -29.13 5.21
N LEU A 647 -22.82 -30.19 5.97
CA LEU A 647 -23.64 -31.30 5.48
C LEU A 647 -25.04 -30.90 5.05
N MET A 648 -25.65 -29.88 5.68
CA MET A 648 -26.98 -29.41 5.29
C MET A 648 -27.05 -28.87 3.85
N ARG A 649 -25.90 -28.53 3.25
CA ARG A 649 -25.77 -27.98 1.89
C ARG A 649 -25.48 -29.05 0.84
N ILE A 650 -25.36 -30.32 1.23
CA ILE A 650 -24.98 -31.39 0.31
C ILE A 650 -26.11 -31.69 -0.67
N HIS A 651 -25.75 -31.80 -1.96
CA HIS A 651 -26.68 -32.23 -2.99
C HIS A 651 -26.01 -33.21 -3.95
N ARG A 652 -26.82 -34.08 -4.56
CA ARG A 652 -26.34 -35.02 -5.58
C ARG A 652 -26.27 -34.31 -6.93
N PHE A 653 -25.13 -34.38 -7.59
CA PHE A 653 -24.99 -33.93 -8.98
C PHE A 653 -25.65 -34.96 -9.90
N ARG A 654 -26.47 -34.47 -10.83
CA ARG A 654 -27.11 -35.29 -11.87
C ARG A 654 -26.62 -34.79 -13.22
N LEU A 655 -26.07 -35.71 -14.00
CA LEU A 655 -25.73 -35.51 -15.41
C LEU A 655 -26.98 -35.19 -16.23
#